data_AF-A0A2E5EPV6-F1
#
_entry.id   AF-A0A2E5EPV6-F1
#
_cell.length_a   1.000
_cell.length_b   1.000
_cell.length_c   1.000
_cell.angle_alpha   90.00
_cell.angle_beta   90.00
_cell.angle_gamma   90.00
#
_symmetry.space_group_name_H-M   'P 1'
#
loop_
_entity.id
_entity.type
_entity.pdbx_description
1 polymer ?
#
loop_
_entity_poly.entity_id
_entity_poly.type
_entity_poly.pdbx_seq_one_letter_code
_entity_poly.pdbx_strand_id
1 'polypeptide(L)'
;MRASIDAPIAFMKRIIVGFMVLAGLFAGQQSHAQLPVASLSALFPAGGKAGATLDITPSGANLDQLRQILFSHPGLTGKLHADGKKFTVTISKDVPDGVYSAWVVGQYGASNPRSIAVTRMNDIVGVTGNVSFEKAMPVTVNSVINGHTDKENNDFYKVALKKGQRLTLQLLDRSLDSQSSGVLTIFDSSRQEVGHVDNEEVIDFTASIDGDVFVCVSDRVFRGGPSYYYRLQISAGAQVDYILPLAVKPGAKSKVKLFGRNLKGAATKAKIDRTAVEIKEVEITAPKSSQALPAGISLSEGGATLEGFASHGHLIGFASNAVVVETEPNNSPEKAQAVKLPCDISGQFYPARDRDYYSFDAKKGEVYQAEIISHRYGHSTDPLVVIQKATQDKEGKWTYSDVLTLGDADKNFGGVDFDTFHHDDDARFEVKADGSYRVVVRDLFNGVTADPRRVYRLIFRKERPDYFLVAQPIPRKAKTDRRDVWRSNTVLRQGDVEALNVLLFRRDGFKDEVNIEVEGLPDGVSFSPLRFTGSAKAGLLLLRGSETAKEWAGSVRVVGKSKLAGKAVTRTARIASVNWDIDYSASTTEKAHVRLSDRLVLAVTRESAPIELIADAGKPLEVTVGGKVKVPVKVARRGEFAADLKIKPYGHSALGKIKDATIKKEGGSLEINLATYKLPEGTHQLYLKTNSKGNYRRRSKALETAEADAKTAEAKAAEAEKHAKSLTDVTKIKGLTPDQVAAVKKEADEAAKVAKDLVAKRDAAKKKAKDLAAKTKPSSLTVDFYSMPFFVKVNPKPKK
;
A
#
# COMPACT_ATOMS: atom_id res chain seq x y z
N MET A 1 -53.82 -57.60 -10.75
CA MET A 1 -54.81 -57.04 -11.70
C MET A 1 -55.06 -55.59 -11.34
N ARG A 2 -55.05 -54.70 -12.36
CA ARG A 2 -55.23 -53.22 -12.35
C ARG A 2 -54.00 -52.44 -11.85
N ALA A 3 -53.05 -52.01 -12.70
CA ALA A 3 -53.10 -51.01 -13.80
C ALA A 3 -53.43 -49.60 -13.25
N SER A 4 -52.43 -48.74 -13.05
CA SER A 4 -51.79 -47.82 -14.01
C SER A 4 -52.67 -46.62 -14.40
N ILE A 5 -52.31 -45.43 -13.91
CA ILE A 5 -52.49 -44.15 -14.61
C ILE A 5 -51.21 -43.33 -14.38
N ASP A 6 -50.60 -42.95 -15.50
CA ASP A 6 -49.30 -42.30 -15.67
C ASP A 6 -49.22 -40.84 -15.18
N ALA A 7 -48.01 -40.43 -14.76
CA ALA A 7 -47.52 -39.07 -14.90
C ALA A 7 -45.97 -39.08 -15.04
N PRO A 8 -45.40 -38.74 -16.21
CA PRO A 8 -43.95 -38.66 -16.41
C PRO A 8 -43.51 -37.21 -16.64
N ILE A 9 -43.07 -36.48 -15.62
CA ILE A 9 -42.21 -35.28 -15.82
C ILE A 9 -41.16 -35.20 -14.71
N ALA A 10 -40.18 -36.10 -14.78
CA ALA A 10 -38.96 -36.09 -13.97
C ALA A 10 -37.73 -36.00 -14.88
N PHE A 11 -37.68 -35.00 -15.76
CA PHE A 11 -36.45 -34.66 -16.50
C PHE A 11 -36.44 -33.23 -17.06
N MET A 12 -36.84 -32.21 -16.28
CA MET A 12 -36.65 -30.81 -16.70
C MET A 12 -36.76 -29.77 -15.56
N LYS A 13 -36.20 -30.07 -14.39
CA LYS A 13 -36.02 -29.10 -13.27
C LYS A 13 -34.65 -29.23 -12.61
N ARG A 14 -33.61 -29.28 -13.44
CA ARG A 14 -32.20 -29.03 -13.08
C ARG A 14 -31.62 -28.04 -14.08
N ILE A 15 -32.05 -26.78 -13.95
CA ILE A 15 -31.56 -25.52 -14.53
C ILE A 15 -32.62 -24.52 -14.04
N ILE A 16 -32.23 -23.37 -13.50
CA ILE A 16 -33.06 -22.39 -12.73
C ILE A 16 -32.96 -22.55 -11.19
N VAL A 17 -31.72 -22.55 -10.65
CA VAL A 17 -31.35 -21.87 -9.38
C VAL A 17 -29.96 -21.19 -9.57
N GLY A 18 -29.67 -20.75 -10.80
CA GLY A 18 -28.36 -20.20 -11.20
C GLY A 18 -28.39 -18.77 -11.71
N PHE A 19 -29.48 -18.01 -11.50
CA PHE A 19 -29.68 -16.72 -12.18
C PHE A 19 -30.31 -15.61 -11.32
N MET A 20 -30.17 -15.65 -9.99
CA MET A 20 -30.62 -14.57 -9.10
C MET A 20 -29.52 -14.08 -8.13
N VAL A 21 -28.31 -13.83 -8.64
CA VAL A 21 -27.30 -12.97 -7.96
C VAL A 21 -26.69 -11.96 -8.97
N LEU A 22 -27.44 -11.58 -10.00
CA LEU A 22 -27.01 -10.57 -10.99
C LEU A 22 -27.79 -9.26 -10.83
N ALA A 23 -27.93 -8.76 -9.60
CA ALA A 23 -28.53 -7.44 -9.34
C ALA A 23 -28.04 -6.77 -8.04
N GLY A 24 -26.83 -7.10 -7.58
CA GLY A 24 -26.24 -6.54 -6.35
C GLY A 24 -24.84 -5.91 -6.52
N LEU A 25 -24.37 -5.72 -7.76
CA LEU A 25 -23.08 -5.08 -8.06
C LEU A 25 -23.25 -3.58 -8.36
N PHE A 26 -23.90 -2.86 -7.45
CA PHE A 26 -23.71 -1.42 -7.34
C PHE A 26 -23.26 -1.13 -5.90
N ALA A 27 -22.05 -1.56 -5.58
CA ALA A 27 -21.28 -0.86 -4.55
C ALA A 27 -21.27 0.61 -4.96
N GLY A 28 -21.60 1.51 -4.03
CA GLY A 28 -21.55 2.95 -4.26
C GLY A 28 -20.19 3.33 -4.82
N GLN A 29 -20.11 3.47 -6.14
CA GLN A 29 -18.97 4.07 -6.79
C GLN A 29 -19.02 5.53 -6.36
N GLN A 30 -18.24 5.91 -5.36
CA GLN A 30 -17.80 7.29 -5.27
C GLN A 30 -17.04 7.54 -6.57
N SER A 31 -17.75 8.09 -7.57
CA SER A 31 -17.17 8.48 -8.83
C SER A 31 -16.35 9.74 -8.56
N HIS A 32 -15.12 9.54 -8.12
CA HIS A 32 -14.17 10.62 -8.09
C HIS A 32 -14.01 11.11 -9.52
N ALA A 33 -14.24 12.40 -9.75
CA ALA A 33 -14.21 13.01 -11.07
C ALA A 33 -12.76 13.09 -11.59
N GLN A 34 -12.10 11.95 -11.78
CA GLN A 34 -10.72 11.79 -12.18
C GLN A 34 -10.57 10.73 -13.27
N LEU A 35 -9.46 10.76 -14.00
CA LEU A 35 -9.17 9.72 -15.01
C LEU A 35 -9.21 8.33 -14.36
N PRO A 36 -9.78 7.31 -15.04
CA PRO A 36 -9.89 5.99 -14.45
C PRO A 36 -8.50 5.41 -14.19
N VAL A 37 -8.36 4.84 -13.00
CA VAL A 37 -7.19 4.08 -12.57
C VAL A 37 -7.69 2.81 -11.90
N ALA A 38 -7.09 1.67 -12.23
CA ALA A 38 -7.43 0.41 -11.59
C ALA A 38 -7.30 0.54 -10.06
N SER A 39 -8.28 0.06 -9.30
CA SER A 39 -8.21 0.04 -7.84
C SER A 39 -8.81 -1.26 -7.31
N LEU A 40 -8.09 -1.90 -6.40
CA LEU A 40 -8.58 -3.07 -5.68
C LEU A 40 -9.21 -2.63 -4.37
N SER A 41 -10.38 -3.18 -4.06
CA SER A 41 -10.97 -3.17 -2.72
C SER A 41 -10.71 -4.49 -1.99
N ALA A 42 -10.69 -5.62 -2.71
CA ALA A 42 -10.46 -6.93 -2.13
C ALA A 42 -9.90 -7.93 -3.15
N LEU A 43 -9.26 -8.98 -2.62
CA LEU A 43 -8.96 -10.23 -3.32
C LEU A 43 -9.67 -11.34 -2.55
N PHE A 44 -10.50 -12.13 -3.24
CA PHE A 44 -11.23 -13.22 -2.58
C PHE A 44 -11.07 -14.55 -3.34
N PRO A 45 -10.65 -15.65 -2.69
CA PRO A 45 -10.23 -15.75 -1.28
C PRO A 45 -9.03 -14.84 -0.95
N ALA A 46 -8.93 -14.40 0.31
CA ALA A 46 -7.90 -13.48 0.79
C ALA A 46 -6.55 -14.18 1.10
N GLY A 47 -6.47 -15.47 0.82
CA GLY A 47 -5.30 -16.29 1.05
C GLY A 47 -5.49 -17.72 0.58
N GLY A 48 -4.45 -18.53 0.75
CA GLY A 48 -4.47 -19.94 0.41
C GLY A 48 -3.39 -20.75 1.11
N LYS A 49 -3.48 -22.07 1.00
CA LYS A 49 -2.50 -22.99 1.57
C LYS A 49 -1.20 -23.02 0.75
N ALA A 50 -0.04 -23.08 1.39
CA ALA A 50 1.23 -23.32 0.72
C ALA A 50 1.19 -24.63 -0.09
N GLY A 51 1.63 -24.57 -1.35
CA GLY A 51 1.55 -25.69 -2.28
C GLY A 51 0.21 -25.85 -3.01
N ALA A 52 -0.77 -24.98 -2.77
CA ALA A 52 -2.08 -25.05 -3.41
C ALA A 52 -2.17 -24.20 -4.69
N THR A 53 -3.18 -24.52 -5.50
CA THR A 53 -3.66 -23.70 -6.60
C THR A 53 -5.12 -23.35 -6.32
N LEU A 54 -5.48 -22.08 -6.44
CA LEU A 54 -6.83 -21.57 -6.16
C LEU A 54 -7.21 -20.44 -7.11
N ASP A 55 -8.51 -20.25 -7.32
CA ASP A 55 -9.02 -19.12 -8.10
C ASP A 55 -9.29 -17.92 -7.21
N ILE A 56 -8.67 -16.79 -7.52
CA ILE A 56 -8.84 -15.52 -6.84
C ILE A 56 -9.62 -14.56 -7.72
N THR A 57 -10.66 -13.97 -7.13
CA THR A 57 -11.53 -12.97 -7.75
C THR A 57 -11.15 -11.58 -7.20
N PRO A 58 -10.56 -10.71 -8.03
CA PRO A 58 -10.36 -9.31 -7.67
C PRO A 58 -11.69 -8.55 -7.67
N SER A 59 -11.88 -7.69 -6.67
CA SER A 59 -12.99 -6.75 -6.58
C SER A 59 -12.46 -5.33 -6.44
N GLY A 60 -13.19 -4.36 -7.02
CA GLY A 60 -12.82 -2.95 -6.97
C GLY A 60 -13.35 -2.15 -8.15
N ALA A 61 -12.65 -1.08 -8.51
CA ALA A 61 -13.07 -0.15 -9.56
C ALA A 61 -12.07 -0.14 -10.73
N ASN A 62 -12.56 0.11 -11.95
CA ASN A 62 -11.76 0.23 -13.16
C ASN A 62 -10.87 -1.00 -13.47
N LEU A 63 -11.39 -2.20 -13.18
CA LEU A 63 -10.72 -3.48 -13.42
C LEU A 63 -11.00 -4.04 -14.82
N ASP A 64 -11.14 -3.15 -15.81
CA ASP A 64 -11.44 -3.51 -17.19
C ASP A 64 -10.24 -4.19 -17.86
N GLN A 65 -10.50 -5.23 -18.66
CA GLN A 65 -9.49 -5.97 -19.44
C GLN A 65 -8.24 -6.34 -18.61
N LEU A 66 -8.47 -7.00 -17.47
CA LEU A 66 -7.39 -7.57 -16.67
C LEU A 66 -6.50 -8.45 -17.55
N ARG A 67 -5.20 -8.41 -17.29
CA ARG A 67 -4.20 -9.21 -18.03
C ARG A 67 -3.15 -9.87 -17.15
N GLN A 68 -2.93 -9.34 -15.95
CA GLN A 68 -1.84 -9.80 -15.10
C GLN A 68 -2.18 -9.59 -13.62
N ILE A 69 -1.67 -10.49 -12.78
CA ILE A 69 -1.58 -10.33 -11.34
C ILE A 69 -0.09 -10.43 -10.95
N LEU A 70 0.37 -9.52 -10.11
CA LEU A 70 1.74 -9.40 -9.62
C LEU A 70 1.77 -9.67 -8.12
N PHE A 71 2.87 -10.22 -7.60
CA PHE A 71 3.04 -10.54 -6.19
C PHE A 71 4.37 -10.02 -5.64
N SER A 72 4.40 -9.77 -4.34
CA SER A 72 5.62 -9.40 -3.60
C SER A 72 6.59 -10.56 -3.39
N HIS A 73 6.11 -11.81 -3.49
CA HIS A 73 6.95 -12.99 -3.33
C HIS A 73 6.92 -13.86 -4.61
N PRO A 74 8.09 -14.27 -5.15
CA PRO A 74 8.18 -14.96 -6.43
C PRO A 74 7.57 -16.37 -6.42
N GLY A 75 7.38 -16.96 -5.23
CA GLY A 75 6.68 -18.23 -5.07
C GLY A 75 5.16 -18.14 -5.25
N LEU A 76 4.58 -16.95 -5.45
CA LEU A 76 3.19 -16.77 -5.85
C LEU A 76 3.16 -16.35 -7.33
N THR A 77 2.38 -17.06 -8.12
CA THR A 77 2.19 -16.76 -9.55
C THR A 77 0.72 -16.85 -9.91
N GLY A 78 0.28 -16.16 -10.96
CA GLY A 78 -1.12 -16.20 -11.37
C GLY A 78 -1.32 -16.12 -12.87
N LYS A 79 -2.36 -16.82 -13.35
CA LYS A 79 -2.80 -16.82 -14.75
C LYS A 79 -4.24 -16.38 -14.83
N LEU A 80 -4.54 -15.46 -15.73
CA LEU A 80 -5.90 -14.97 -15.94
C LEU A 80 -6.78 -16.08 -16.54
N HIS A 81 -8.01 -16.18 -16.06
CA HIS A 81 -9.05 -17.02 -16.66
C HIS A 81 -9.48 -16.51 -18.04
N ALA A 82 -10.03 -17.40 -18.85
CA ALA A 82 -10.56 -17.04 -20.17
C ALA A 82 -11.70 -16.01 -20.11
N ASP A 83 -12.45 -15.96 -18.99
CA ASP A 83 -13.52 -14.99 -18.77
C ASP A 83 -13.03 -13.58 -18.41
N GLY A 84 -11.72 -13.44 -18.11
CA GLY A 84 -11.09 -12.19 -17.71
C GLY A 84 -11.47 -11.66 -16.32
N LYS A 85 -12.14 -12.46 -15.48
CA LYS A 85 -12.67 -12.04 -14.17
C LYS A 85 -11.91 -12.61 -12.98
N LYS A 86 -11.18 -13.70 -13.16
CA LYS A 86 -10.47 -14.40 -12.09
C LYS A 86 -9.03 -14.72 -12.49
N PHE A 87 -8.19 -14.97 -11.50
CA PHE A 87 -6.84 -15.50 -11.68
C PHE A 87 -6.72 -16.86 -10.99
N THR A 88 -6.26 -17.87 -11.72
CA THR A 88 -5.74 -19.09 -11.09
C THR A 88 -4.36 -18.78 -10.52
N VAL A 89 -4.28 -18.72 -9.19
CA VAL A 89 -3.07 -18.42 -8.44
C VAL A 89 -2.46 -19.72 -7.91
N THR A 90 -1.16 -19.88 -8.10
CA THR A 90 -0.37 -21.01 -7.57
C THR A 90 0.57 -20.50 -6.51
N ILE A 91 0.53 -21.13 -5.33
CA ILE A 91 1.39 -20.84 -4.18
C ILE A 91 2.38 -22.00 -4.05
N SER A 92 3.67 -21.72 -4.16
CA SER A 92 4.71 -22.75 -3.98
C SER A 92 4.71 -23.29 -2.53
N LYS A 93 5.16 -24.54 -2.35
CA LYS A 93 5.26 -25.21 -1.04
C LYS A 93 6.25 -24.53 -0.09
N ASP A 94 7.26 -23.87 -0.65
CA ASP A 94 8.35 -23.26 0.12
C ASP A 94 8.02 -21.83 0.58
N VAL A 95 6.88 -21.28 0.16
CA VAL A 95 6.44 -19.97 0.62
C VAL A 95 6.12 -20.05 2.11
N PRO A 96 6.79 -19.24 2.96
CA PRO A 96 6.47 -19.22 4.39
C PRO A 96 5.03 -18.80 4.68
N ASP A 97 4.53 -19.19 5.84
CA ASP A 97 3.30 -18.61 6.38
C ASP A 97 3.50 -17.12 6.62
N GLY A 98 2.51 -16.31 6.24
CA GLY A 98 2.59 -14.86 6.38
C GLY A 98 1.69 -14.10 5.41
N VAL A 99 1.76 -12.77 5.47
CA VAL A 99 1.00 -11.87 4.62
C VAL A 99 1.89 -11.27 3.54
N TYR A 100 1.44 -11.34 2.28
CA TYR A 100 2.14 -10.83 1.10
C TYR A 100 1.28 -9.78 0.39
N SER A 101 1.86 -8.99 -0.49
CA SER A 101 1.14 -8.05 -1.37
C SER A 101 0.88 -8.64 -2.75
N ALA A 102 -0.27 -8.31 -3.31
CA ALA A 102 -0.66 -8.57 -4.70
C ALA A 102 -1.23 -7.31 -5.38
N TRP A 103 -1.05 -7.21 -6.69
CA TRP A 103 -1.57 -6.15 -7.55
C TRP A 103 -2.18 -6.75 -8.80
N VAL A 104 -3.24 -6.14 -9.34
CA VAL A 104 -3.77 -6.51 -10.66
C VAL A 104 -3.46 -5.42 -11.68
N VAL A 105 -3.27 -5.83 -12.92
CA VAL A 105 -3.01 -4.93 -14.05
C VAL A 105 -4.09 -5.12 -15.10
N GLY A 106 -4.72 -4.02 -15.49
CA GLY A 106 -5.73 -3.98 -16.55
C GLY A 106 -5.55 -2.79 -17.47
N GLN A 107 -6.59 -2.47 -18.23
CA GLN A 107 -6.62 -1.36 -19.18
C GLN A 107 -6.20 -0.03 -18.57
N TYR A 108 -6.58 0.21 -17.31
CA TYR A 108 -6.35 1.47 -16.58
C TYR A 108 -5.13 1.42 -15.64
N GLY A 109 -4.15 0.60 -15.98
CA GLY A 109 -2.88 0.49 -15.26
C GLY A 109 -2.91 -0.56 -14.14
N ALA A 110 -1.95 -0.44 -13.23
CA ALA A 110 -1.84 -1.28 -12.04
C ALA A 110 -2.69 -0.72 -10.90
N SER A 111 -3.26 -1.62 -10.11
CA SER A 111 -4.01 -1.27 -8.90
C SER A 111 -3.11 -0.82 -7.74
N ASN A 112 -3.73 -0.40 -6.65
CA ASN A 112 -3.11 -0.40 -5.32
C ASN A 112 -2.82 -1.85 -4.87
N PRO A 113 -1.87 -2.07 -3.93
CA PRO A 113 -1.66 -3.39 -3.34
C PRO A 113 -2.88 -3.85 -2.52
N ARG A 114 -3.05 -5.17 -2.41
CA ARG A 114 -3.87 -5.85 -1.40
C ARG A 114 -3.14 -7.04 -0.79
N SER A 115 -3.49 -7.38 0.45
CA SER A 115 -2.98 -8.56 1.14
C SER A 115 -3.44 -9.85 0.46
N ILE A 116 -2.52 -10.80 0.41
CA ILE A 116 -2.80 -12.22 0.20
C ILE A 116 -1.99 -13.01 1.21
N ALA A 117 -2.67 -13.84 2.01
CA ALA A 117 -2.03 -14.54 3.10
C ALA A 117 -1.79 -16.02 2.76
N VAL A 118 -0.65 -16.55 3.19
CA VAL A 118 -0.27 -17.96 2.99
C VAL A 118 -0.31 -18.66 4.34
N THR A 119 -0.82 -19.89 4.36
CA THR A 119 -0.89 -20.72 5.56
C THR A 119 -0.50 -22.17 5.28
N ARG A 120 -0.09 -22.90 6.31
CA ARG A 120 0.08 -24.36 6.30
C ARG A 120 -1.14 -25.13 6.78
N MET A 121 -2.10 -24.44 7.41
CA MET A 121 -3.37 -25.01 7.85
C MET A 121 -4.26 -25.41 6.66
N ASN A 122 -5.35 -26.14 6.93
CA ASN A 122 -6.36 -26.41 5.93
C ASN A 122 -7.07 -25.11 5.54
N ASP A 123 -6.94 -24.66 4.30
CA ASP A 123 -7.51 -23.38 3.85
C ASP A 123 -8.80 -23.64 3.07
N ILE A 124 -9.90 -23.06 3.53
CA ILE A 124 -11.23 -23.25 2.95
C ILE A 124 -11.93 -21.90 2.73
N VAL A 125 -12.89 -21.90 1.82
CA VAL A 125 -13.77 -20.76 1.56
C VAL A 125 -15.06 -20.96 2.36
N GLY A 126 -15.48 -19.92 3.08
CA GLY A 126 -16.76 -19.90 3.79
C GLY A 126 -17.95 -20.04 2.83
N VAL A 127 -19.08 -20.49 3.35
CA VAL A 127 -20.35 -20.52 2.63
C VAL A 127 -21.14 -19.24 2.91
N THR A 128 -22.11 -18.92 2.05
CA THR A 128 -23.09 -17.87 2.35
C THR A 128 -24.30 -18.48 3.07
N GLY A 129 -24.99 -17.67 3.89
CA GLY A 129 -26.24 -18.06 4.56
C GLY A 129 -26.08 -18.81 5.88
N ASN A 130 -24.86 -18.95 6.39
CA ASN A 130 -24.54 -19.46 7.72
C ASN A 130 -24.83 -18.44 8.84
N VAL A 131 -26.03 -17.86 8.83
CA VAL A 131 -26.39 -16.67 9.63
C VAL A 131 -27.08 -16.96 10.97
N SER A 132 -27.09 -18.22 11.39
CA SER A 132 -27.62 -18.63 12.70
C SER A 132 -26.91 -19.89 13.20
N PHE A 133 -27.09 -20.23 14.48
CA PHE A 133 -26.58 -21.47 15.07
C PHE A 133 -26.99 -22.72 14.28
N GLU A 134 -28.24 -22.77 13.79
CA GLU A 134 -28.81 -23.89 13.03
C GLU A 134 -28.20 -24.00 11.62
N LYS A 135 -27.77 -22.88 11.05
CA LYS A 135 -27.16 -22.80 9.72
C LYS A 135 -25.63 -22.76 9.76
N ALA A 136 -25.04 -22.89 10.96
CA ALA A 136 -23.61 -22.78 11.15
C ALA A 136 -22.83 -23.76 10.25
N MET A 137 -21.82 -23.25 9.54
CA MET A 137 -21.00 -24.06 8.65
C MET A 137 -20.12 -25.02 9.48
N PRO A 138 -20.22 -26.34 9.30
CA PRO A 138 -19.32 -27.28 9.97
C PRO A 138 -17.89 -27.09 9.48
N VAL A 139 -16.94 -26.97 10.41
CA VAL A 139 -15.51 -26.82 10.10
C VAL A 139 -14.66 -27.68 11.03
N THR A 140 -13.53 -28.16 10.52
CA THR A 140 -12.59 -28.96 11.31
C THR A 140 -11.52 -28.07 11.96
N VAL A 141 -11.01 -28.51 13.10
CA VAL A 141 -9.84 -27.89 13.75
C VAL A 141 -8.62 -27.90 12.81
N ASN A 142 -7.73 -26.91 12.97
CA ASN A 142 -6.59 -26.61 12.10
C ASN A 142 -7.01 -26.14 10.70
N SER A 143 -8.04 -25.30 10.65
CA SER A 143 -8.53 -24.68 9.42
C SER A 143 -8.42 -23.15 9.46
N VAL A 144 -8.25 -22.57 8.27
CA VAL A 144 -8.42 -21.14 8.01
C VAL A 144 -9.59 -20.97 7.05
N ILE A 145 -10.55 -20.15 7.43
CA ILE A 145 -11.75 -19.89 6.64
C ILE A 145 -11.65 -18.49 6.05
N ASN A 146 -11.74 -18.39 4.73
CA ASN A 146 -11.87 -17.12 4.02
C ASN A 146 -13.36 -16.75 3.95
N GLY A 147 -13.76 -15.65 4.60
CA GLY A 147 -15.14 -15.19 4.64
C GLY A 147 -15.29 -13.70 4.34
N HIS A 148 -16.54 -13.24 4.29
CA HIS A 148 -16.90 -11.83 4.25
C HIS A 148 -18.09 -11.61 5.17
N THR A 149 -18.08 -10.55 5.96
CA THR A 149 -19.27 -10.19 6.73
C THR A 149 -20.30 -9.57 5.78
N ASP A 150 -21.54 -10.04 5.87
CA ASP A 150 -22.67 -9.42 5.19
C ASP A 150 -23.32 -8.33 6.06
N LYS A 151 -23.99 -7.38 5.42
CA LYS A 151 -24.73 -6.32 6.14
C LYS A 151 -25.72 -6.94 7.12
N GLU A 152 -25.72 -6.43 8.35
CA GLU A 152 -26.68 -6.80 9.40
C GLU A 152 -26.68 -8.31 9.75
N ASN A 153 -25.66 -9.06 9.33
CA ASN A 153 -25.56 -10.50 9.53
C ASN A 153 -24.30 -10.88 10.30
N ASN A 154 -24.37 -12.07 10.90
CA ASN A 154 -23.25 -12.75 11.52
C ASN A 154 -22.94 -14.02 10.73
N ASP A 155 -21.68 -14.43 10.73
CA ASP A 155 -21.29 -15.73 10.18
C ASP A 155 -21.04 -16.71 11.32
N PHE A 156 -21.76 -17.82 11.33
CA PHE A 156 -21.63 -18.90 12.30
C PHE A 156 -20.89 -20.09 11.71
N TYR A 157 -19.97 -20.63 12.49
CA TYR A 157 -19.23 -21.85 12.24
C TYR A 157 -19.42 -22.83 13.38
N LYS A 158 -19.41 -24.12 13.08
CA LYS A 158 -19.60 -25.19 14.07
C LYS A 158 -18.38 -26.10 14.11
N VAL A 159 -17.81 -26.30 15.29
CA VAL A 159 -16.63 -27.12 15.53
C VAL A 159 -16.94 -28.21 16.53
N ALA A 160 -16.78 -29.47 16.16
CA ALA A 160 -16.91 -30.59 17.08
C ALA A 160 -15.62 -30.75 17.91
N LEU A 161 -15.74 -30.79 19.23
CA LEU A 161 -14.63 -30.91 20.16
C LEU A 161 -14.81 -32.04 21.17
N LYS A 162 -13.66 -32.54 21.63
CA LYS A 162 -13.57 -33.47 22.76
C LYS A 162 -13.21 -32.72 24.04
N LYS A 163 -13.69 -33.22 25.19
CA LYS A 163 -13.33 -32.71 26.50
C LYS A 163 -11.80 -32.60 26.63
N GLY A 164 -11.33 -31.45 27.09
CA GLY A 164 -9.91 -31.13 27.26
C GLY A 164 -9.20 -30.69 25.98
N GLN A 165 -9.85 -30.72 24.82
CA GLN A 165 -9.28 -30.20 23.58
C GLN A 165 -9.20 -28.67 23.65
N ARG A 166 -7.98 -28.14 23.51
CA ARG A 166 -7.69 -26.71 23.50
C ARG A 166 -7.58 -26.17 22.08
N LEU A 167 -8.19 -25.01 21.84
CA LEU A 167 -8.14 -24.27 20.59
C LEU A 167 -7.66 -22.84 20.82
N THR A 168 -6.98 -22.30 19.82
CA THR A 168 -6.88 -20.87 19.61
C THR A 168 -7.74 -20.45 18.42
N LEU A 169 -8.45 -19.34 18.57
CA LEU A 169 -9.22 -18.71 17.52
C LEU A 169 -8.69 -17.30 17.29
N GLN A 170 -8.47 -16.93 16.03
CA GLN A 170 -8.05 -15.58 15.67
C GLN A 170 -8.77 -15.14 14.39
N LEU A 171 -9.29 -13.91 14.40
CA LEU A 171 -9.92 -13.30 13.25
C LEU A 171 -8.95 -12.28 12.65
N LEU A 172 -8.46 -12.54 11.44
CA LEU A 172 -7.60 -11.59 10.72
C LEU A 172 -8.43 -10.82 9.70
N ASP A 173 -8.40 -9.49 9.77
CA ASP A 173 -9.10 -8.60 8.85
C ASP A 173 -8.30 -7.34 8.52
N ARG A 174 -7.98 -6.49 9.49
CA ARG A 174 -7.22 -5.24 9.29
C ARG A 174 -5.80 -5.52 8.81
N SER A 175 -5.15 -6.55 9.33
CA SER A 175 -3.86 -7.04 8.82
C SER A 175 -3.91 -7.53 7.37
N LEU A 176 -5.13 -7.81 6.88
CA LEU A 176 -5.41 -8.22 5.50
C LEU A 176 -5.93 -7.08 4.62
N ASP A 177 -5.81 -5.82 5.04
CA ASP A 177 -6.34 -4.65 4.32
C ASP A 177 -7.88 -4.64 4.16
N SER A 178 -8.60 -5.31 5.08
CA SER A 178 -10.06 -5.28 5.14
C SER A 178 -10.57 -4.02 5.84
N GLN A 179 -11.74 -3.53 5.41
CA GLN A 179 -12.47 -2.46 6.10
C GLN A 179 -13.25 -2.95 7.32
N SER A 180 -13.29 -4.27 7.52
CA SER A 180 -13.89 -4.88 8.70
C SER A 180 -13.22 -4.38 9.99
N SER A 181 -14.08 -4.19 11.00
CA SER A 181 -13.69 -4.10 12.40
C SER A 181 -14.27 -5.34 13.07
N GLY A 182 -13.63 -6.48 12.85
CA GLY A 182 -14.15 -7.79 13.17
C GLY A 182 -14.29 -8.03 14.67
N VAL A 183 -15.35 -8.73 15.03
CA VAL A 183 -15.64 -9.23 16.37
C VAL A 183 -15.72 -10.75 16.27
N LEU A 184 -15.01 -11.43 17.16
CA LEU A 184 -14.96 -12.88 17.23
C LEU A 184 -15.56 -13.33 18.55
N THR A 185 -16.53 -14.24 18.51
CA THR A 185 -17.19 -14.76 19.70
C THR A 185 -17.26 -16.29 19.63
N ILE A 186 -17.04 -16.97 20.74
CA ILE A 186 -17.26 -18.41 20.87
C ILE A 186 -18.43 -18.67 21.82
N PHE A 187 -19.31 -19.58 21.42
CA PHE A 187 -20.40 -20.10 22.21
C PHE A 187 -20.22 -21.59 22.47
N ASP A 188 -20.58 -22.04 23.67
CA ASP A 188 -20.60 -23.45 24.01
C ASP A 188 -21.80 -24.19 23.40
N SER A 189 -21.90 -25.50 23.69
CA SER A 189 -23.00 -26.35 23.22
C SER A 189 -24.40 -25.93 23.74
N SER A 190 -24.46 -25.15 24.83
CA SER A 190 -25.67 -24.56 25.39
C SER A 190 -25.96 -23.16 24.82
N ARG A 191 -25.18 -22.71 23.82
CA ARG A 191 -25.24 -21.38 23.20
C ARG A 191 -24.94 -20.24 24.18
N GLN A 192 -24.22 -20.52 25.27
CA GLN A 192 -23.71 -19.47 26.15
C GLN A 192 -22.39 -18.94 25.60
N GLU A 193 -22.20 -17.63 25.65
CA GLU A 193 -20.94 -17.00 25.30
C GLU A 193 -19.86 -17.40 26.31
N VAL A 194 -18.75 -17.93 25.80
CA VAL A 194 -17.62 -18.38 26.62
C VAL A 194 -16.30 -17.69 26.25
N GLY A 195 -16.35 -16.73 25.32
CA GLY A 195 -15.22 -15.90 24.95
C GLY A 195 -15.59 -14.93 23.83
N HIS A 196 -15.02 -13.73 23.90
CA HIS A 196 -15.27 -12.65 22.97
C HIS A 196 -14.02 -11.77 22.86
N VAL A 197 -13.62 -11.44 21.64
CA VAL A 197 -12.50 -10.53 21.37
C VAL A 197 -12.75 -9.70 20.11
N ASP A 198 -12.01 -8.60 19.97
CA ASP A 198 -11.91 -7.80 18.75
C ASP A 198 -10.44 -7.48 18.44
N ASN A 199 -10.18 -6.59 17.47
CA ASN A 199 -8.82 -6.09 17.14
C ASN A 199 -7.78 -7.20 16.86
N GLU A 200 -8.22 -8.29 16.22
CA GLU A 200 -7.41 -9.47 15.89
C GLU A 200 -6.77 -10.18 17.10
N GLU A 201 -7.28 -9.97 18.32
CA GLU A 201 -6.86 -10.71 19.51
C GLU A 201 -7.22 -12.21 19.40
N VAL A 202 -6.63 -13.01 20.29
CA VAL A 202 -6.74 -14.47 20.27
C VAL A 202 -7.67 -14.93 21.39
N ILE A 203 -8.70 -15.71 21.04
CA ILE A 203 -9.46 -16.50 22.03
C ILE A 203 -8.70 -17.81 22.29
N ASP A 204 -8.51 -18.12 23.56
CA ASP A 204 -7.95 -19.37 24.04
C ASP A 204 -9.02 -20.17 24.79
N PHE A 205 -9.48 -21.25 24.17
CA PHE A 205 -10.62 -22.01 24.65
C PHE A 205 -10.26 -23.47 24.87
N THR A 206 -10.66 -24.04 26.00
CA THR A 206 -10.57 -25.49 26.28
C THR A 206 -11.95 -26.06 26.53
N ALA A 207 -12.35 -27.05 25.74
CA ALA A 207 -13.66 -27.68 25.88
C ALA A 207 -13.78 -28.40 27.24
N SER A 208 -14.80 -28.06 28.03
CA SER A 208 -15.06 -28.66 29.35
C SER A 208 -15.76 -30.03 29.26
N ILE A 209 -16.44 -30.28 28.13
CA ILE A 209 -17.18 -31.52 27.79
C ILE A 209 -17.01 -31.82 26.30
N ASP A 210 -17.38 -33.04 25.90
CA ASP A 210 -17.55 -33.38 24.48
C ASP A 210 -18.76 -32.61 23.92
N GLY A 211 -18.63 -32.04 22.71
CA GLY A 211 -19.75 -31.38 22.06
C GLY A 211 -19.37 -30.43 20.93
N ASP A 212 -20.39 -29.90 20.28
CA ASP A 212 -20.25 -28.84 19.30
C ASP A 212 -20.08 -27.49 20.02
N VAL A 213 -19.13 -26.69 19.57
CA VAL A 213 -19.03 -25.25 19.89
C VAL A 213 -19.29 -24.44 18.63
N PHE A 214 -19.75 -23.20 18.83
CA PHE A 214 -20.07 -22.29 17.73
C PHE A 214 -19.15 -21.08 17.76
N VAL A 215 -18.60 -20.74 16.61
CA VAL A 215 -17.79 -19.53 16.42
C VAL A 215 -18.60 -18.55 15.60
N CYS A 216 -18.78 -17.33 16.10
CA CYS A 216 -19.49 -16.25 15.45
C CYS A 216 -18.51 -15.15 15.06
N VAL A 217 -18.64 -14.68 13.82
CA VAL A 217 -17.88 -13.56 13.27
C VAL A 217 -18.87 -12.47 12.84
N SER A 218 -18.59 -11.22 13.20
CA SER A 218 -19.36 -10.05 12.78
C SER A 218 -18.47 -8.82 12.57
N ASP A 219 -18.95 -7.82 11.83
CA ASP A 219 -18.36 -6.48 11.86
C ASP A 219 -18.96 -5.73 13.06
N ARG A 220 -18.14 -5.02 13.84
CA ARG A 220 -18.52 -4.34 15.09
C ARG A 220 -19.75 -3.42 14.97
N VAL A 221 -19.98 -2.88 13.77
CA VAL A 221 -21.14 -2.02 13.47
C VAL A 221 -21.94 -2.53 12.26
N PHE A 222 -21.81 -3.82 11.93
CA PHE A 222 -22.61 -4.56 10.96
C PHE A 222 -22.62 -3.99 9.52
N ARG A 223 -21.53 -3.35 9.08
CA ARG A 223 -21.46 -2.63 7.79
C ARG A 223 -21.43 -3.53 6.55
N GLY A 224 -20.71 -4.65 6.61
CA GLY A 224 -20.62 -5.73 5.62
C GLY A 224 -20.35 -5.37 4.13
N GLY A 225 -20.05 -6.41 3.34
CA GLY A 225 -19.89 -6.35 1.88
C GLY A 225 -18.50 -6.76 1.37
N PRO A 226 -18.21 -6.60 0.07
CA PRO A 226 -17.01 -7.15 -0.55
C PRO A 226 -15.67 -6.66 0.02
N SER A 227 -15.65 -5.48 0.66
CA SER A 227 -14.46 -4.91 1.32
C SER A 227 -14.30 -5.35 2.78
N TYR A 228 -15.24 -6.13 3.33
CA TYR A 228 -15.33 -6.57 4.72
C TYR A 228 -15.00 -8.07 4.82
N TYR A 229 -13.92 -8.47 4.18
CA TYR A 229 -13.44 -9.85 4.18
C TYR A 229 -12.59 -10.15 5.42
N TYR A 230 -12.48 -11.42 5.78
CA TYR A 230 -11.66 -11.87 6.89
C TYR A 230 -11.08 -13.26 6.63
N ARG A 231 -10.09 -13.64 7.44
CA ARG A 231 -9.63 -15.01 7.59
C ARG A 231 -9.77 -15.45 9.05
N LEU A 232 -10.69 -16.36 9.31
CA LEU A 232 -10.88 -16.96 10.64
C LEU A 232 -9.94 -18.16 10.78
N GLN A 233 -9.03 -18.12 11.75
CA GLN A 233 -8.15 -19.22 12.09
C GLN A 233 -8.73 -20.00 13.27
N ILE A 234 -8.83 -21.32 13.12
CA ILE A 234 -9.25 -22.25 14.18
C ILE A 234 -8.16 -23.30 14.32
N SER A 235 -7.35 -23.21 15.37
CA SER A 235 -6.10 -23.98 15.49
C SER A 235 -6.03 -24.75 16.81
N ALA A 236 -5.52 -25.98 16.76
CA ALA A 236 -4.96 -26.68 17.92
C ALA A 236 -3.42 -26.73 17.85
N GLY A 237 -2.83 -26.02 16.90
CA GLY A 237 -1.39 -25.86 16.75
C GLY A 237 -0.81 -24.81 17.68
N ALA A 238 0.51 -24.66 17.62
CA ALA A 238 1.26 -23.67 18.39
C ALA A 238 0.84 -22.24 18.02
N GLN A 239 0.48 -21.45 19.02
CA GLN A 239 0.31 -20.00 18.94
C GLN A 239 1.44 -19.36 19.73
N VAL A 240 2.26 -18.55 19.07
CA VAL A 240 3.25 -17.70 19.78
C VAL A 240 2.57 -16.38 20.09
N ASP A 241 2.69 -15.92 21.33
CA ASP A 241 2.17 -14.64 21.81
C ASP A 241 3.24 -13.54 21.80
N TYR A 242 4.47 -13.90 22.15
CA TYR A 242 5.64 -13.02 22.08
C TYR A 242 6.94 -13.85 22.14
N ILE A 243 8.06 -13.20 21.82
CA ILE A 243 9.39 -13.81 21.74
C ILE A 243 10.38 -12.97 22.53
N LEU A 244 11.27 -13.61 23.29
CA LEU A 244 12.44 -12.95 23.91
C LEU A 244 13.74 -13.69 23.59
N PRO A 245 14.86 -13.00 23.32
CA PRO A 245 14.96 -11.55 23.16
C PRO A 245 14.24 -11.01 21.90
N LEU A 246 13.94 -9.71 21.91
CA LEU A 246 13.28 -8.99 20.80
C LEU A 246 14.21 -8.69 19.63
N ALA A 247 15.51 -8.89 19.82
CA ALA A 247 16.50 -8.73 18.79
C ALA A 247 17.62 -9.75 18.95
N VAL A 248 18.22 -10.11 17.82
CA VAL A 248 19.35 -11.04 17.77
C VAL A 248 20.41 -10.52 16.82
N LYS A 249 21.65 -11.01 16.98
CA LYS A 249 22.75 -10.61 16.10
C LYS A 249 22.48 -11.11 14.67
N PRO A 250 22.57 -10.24 13.64
CA PRO A 250 22.35 -10.65 12.25
C PRO A 250 23.34 -11.74 11.82
N GLY A 251 22.87 -12.71 11.05
CA GLY A 251 23.66 -13.85 10.55
C GLY A 251 24.00 -14.91 11.60
N ALA A 252 23.60 -14.75 12.86
CA ALA A 252 23.91 -15.68 13.93
C ALA A 252 22.79 -16.70 14.16
N LYS A 253 23.18 -17.89 14.61
CA LYS A 253 22.28 -18.81 15.32
C LYS A 253 22.08 -18.29 16.74
N SER A 254 20.83 -18.14 17.15
CA SER A 254 20.46 -17.56 18.44
C SER A 254 19.38 -18.39 19.09
N LYS A 255 19.50 -18.58 20.41
CA LYS A 255 18.43 -19.16 21.22
C LYS A 255 17.42 -18.07 21.58
N VAL A 256 16.15 -18.33 21.36
CA VAL A 256 15.05 -17.47 21.76
C VAL A 256 14.03 -18.28 22.53
N LYS A 257 13.34 -17.64 23.48
CA LYS A 257 12.21 -18.18 24.21
C LYS A 257 10.93 -17.73 23.52
N LEU A 258 10.13 -18.69 23.08
CA LEU A 258 8.77 -18.49 22.61
C LEU A 258 7.85 -18.59 23.82
N PHE A 259 6.97 -17.62 23.98
CA PHE A 259 5.90 -17.62 24.96
C PHE A 259 4.59 -17.79 24.21
N GLY A 260 3.75 -18.73 24.62
CA GLY A 260 2.62 -19.08 23.79
C GLY A 260 1.71 -20.18 24.31
N ARG A 261 0.84 -20.66 23.44
CA ARG A 261 -0.13 -21.74 23.71
C ARG A 261 0.14 -22.91 22.77
N ASN A 262 -0.09 -24.14 23.24
CA ASN A 262 0.14 -25.37 22.47
C ASN A 262 1.58 -25.52 21.92
N LEU A 263 2.57 -25.00 22.65
CA LEU A 263 3.99 -25.16 22.40
C LEU A 263 4.47 -26.54 22.88
N LYS A 264 4.23 -27.57 22.04
CA LYS A 264 4.63 -28.97 22.34
C LYS A 264 6.08 -29.07 22.85
N GLY A 265 6.25 -29.73 24.00
CA GLY A 265 7.56 -29.94 24.64
C GLY A 265 8.07 -28.74 25.46
N ALA A 266 7.22 -27.77 25.80
CA ALA A 266 7.54 -26.69 26.72
C ALA A 266 7.74 -27.20 28.15
N ALA A 267 8.76 -26.67 28.83
CA ALA A 267 9.16 -27.12 30.17
C ALA A 267 8.64 -26.21 31.31
N THR A 268 8.23 -24.98 30.99
CA THR A 268 7.90 -23.94 31.98
C THR A 268 6.61 -23.24 31.61
N LYS A 269 5.85 -22.77 32.62
CA LYS A 269 4.64 -21.96 32.43
C LYS A 269 4.85 -20.52 32.91
N ALA A 270 4.42 -19.55 32.11
CA ALA A 270 4.20 -18.15 32.51
C ALA A 270 2.69 -17.87 32.58
N LYS A 271 2.30 -16.63 32.92
CA LYS A 271 0.89 -16.20 32.93
C LYS A 271 0.69 -14.93 32.10
N ILE A 272 -0.30 -14.96 31.21
CA ILE A 272 -0.86 -13.78 30.52
C ILE A 272 -2.28 -13.63 31.03
N ASP A 273 -2.60 -12.52 31.70
CA ASP A 273 -3.94 -12.27 32.27
C ASP A 273 -4.53 -13.49 33.00
N ARG A 274 -3.77 -14.03 33.97
CA ARG A 274 -4.08 -15.25 34.75
C ARG A 274 -4.12 -16.56 33.97
N THR A 275 -4.12 -16.53 32.64
CA THR A 275 -4.07 -17.69 31.76
C THR A 275 -2.65 -18.25 31.70
N ALA A 276 -2.51 -19.55 31.95
CA ALA A 276 -1.23 -20.22 31.85
C ALA A 276 -0.79 -20.35 30.39
N VAL A 277 0.41 -19.85 30.10
CA VAL A 277 1.08 -19.99 28.80
C VAL A 277 2.37 -20.77 28.97
N GLU A 278 2.80 -21.41 27.90
CA GLU A 278 3.98 -22.25 27.82
C GLU A 278 5.19 -21.46 27.35
N ILE A 279 6.37 -21.83 27.85
CA ILE A 279 7.66 -21.28 27.42
C ILE A 279 8.47 -22.37 26.74
N LYS A 280 8.92 -22.11 25.52
CA LYS A 280 9.77 -23.02 24.76
C LYS A 280 10.99 -22.30 24.21
N GLU A 281 12.18 -22.78 24.57
CA GLU A 281 13.42 -22.32 23.94
C GLU A 281 13.62 -23.01 22.58
N VAL A 282 13.94 -22.23 21.55
CA VAL A 282 14.24 -22.72 20.21
C VAL A 282 15.48 -22.02 19.66
N GLU A 283 16.23 -22.70 18.79
CA GLU A 283 17.28 -22.06 17.99
C GLU A 283 16.67 -21.48 16.71
N ILE A 284 16.93 -20.19 16.45
CA ILE A 284 16.62 -19.53 15.19
C ILE A 284 17.91 -19.13 14.49
N THR A 285 17.89 -19.08 13.16
CA THR A 285 18.98 -18.52 12.36
C THR A 285 18.56 -17.16 11.84
N ALA A 286 19.20 -16.11 12.34
CA ALA A 286 18.94 -14.76 11.86
C ALA A 286 19.53 -14.58 10.45
N PRO A 287 18.80 -13.99 9.50
CA PRO A 287 19.38 -13.60 8.23
C PRO A 287 20.44 -12.50 8.45
N LYS A 288 21.24 -12.22 7.41
CA LYS A 288 22.08 -11.03 7.38
C LYS A 288 21.20 -9.79 7.50
N SER A 289 21.71 -8.74 8.16
CA SER A 289 20.98 -7.50 8.36
C SER A 289 20.54 -6.90 7.03
N SER A 290 19.29 -6.47 6.97
CA SER A 290 18.70 -5.79 5.82
C SER A 290 17.73 -4.73 6.29
N GLN A 291 17.64 -3.64 5.54
CA GLN A 291 16.59 -2.62 5.70
C GLN A 291 15.31 -2.97 4.92
N ALA A 292 15.35 -4.04 4.12
CA ALA A 292 14.18 -4.52 3.39
C ALA A 292 13.03 -4.80 4.36
N LEU A 293 11.80 -4.60 3.88
CA LEU A 293 10.62 -5.00 4.65
C LEU A 293 10.67 -6.52 4.90
N PRO A 294 10.44 -6.96 6.14
CA PRO A 294 10.42 -8.37 6.47
C PRO A 294 9.27 -9.05 5.72
N ALA A 295 9.58 -10.06 4.91
CA ALA A 295 8.56 -10.84 4.21
C ALA A 295 7.62 -11.51 5.22
N GLY A 296 6.32 -11.47 4.95
CA GLY A 296 5.29 -12.14 5.76
C GLY A 296 4.76 -11.34 6.94
N ILE A 297 5.32 -10.15 7.25
CA ILE A 297 4.85 -9.26 8.33
C ILE A 297 4.43 -7.91 7.76
N SER A 298 3.33 -7.36 8.26
CA SER A 298 2.92 -5.97 8.01
C SER A 298 3.47 -5.06 9.11
N LEU A 299 3.95 -3.88 8.74
CA LEU A 299 4.39 -2.84 9.68
C LEU A 299 3.47 -1.63 9.57
N SER A 300 3.22 -0.97 10.70
CA SER A 300 2.58 0.34 10.71
C SER A 300 3.49 1.42 10.13
N GLU A 301 2.91 2.58 9.88
CA GLU A 301 3.55 3.80 9.37
C GLU A 301 4.65 4.29 10.31
N GLY A 302 4.40 4.30 11.62
CA GLY A 302 5.42 4.61 12.64
C GLY A 302 6.56 3.58 12.67
N GLY A 303 6.31 2.34 12.25
CA GLY A 303 7.30 1.27 12.13
C GLY A 303 8.16 1.34 10.86
N ALA A 304 8.05 2.38 10.03
CA ALA A 304 8.71 2.46 8.73
C ALA A 304 10.25 2.39 8.77
N THR A 305 10.88 2.70 9.91
CA THR A 305 12.34 2.63 10.10
C THR A 305 12.80 1.35 10.81
N LEU A 306 11.87 0.47 11.23
CA LEU A 306 12.24 -0.77 11.92
C LEU A 306 12.96 -1.75 11.00
N GLU A 307 14.08 -2.27 11.48
CA GLU A 307 14.88 -3.30 10.82
C GLU A 307 14.74 -4.64 11.55
N GLY A 308 14.46 -5.71 10.81
CA GLY A 308 14.32 -7.03 11.40
C GLY A 308 13.91 -8.09 10.39
N PHE A 309 13.51 -9.25 10.89
CA PHE A 309 13.00 -10.36 10.09
C PHE A 309 11.83 -11.03 10.81
N ALA A 310 10.98 -11.70 10.02
CA ALA A 310 9.87 -12.47 10.55
C ALA A 310 10.36 -13.82 11.11
N SER A 311 9.94 -14.16 12.32
CA SER A 311 10.11 -15.49 12.88
C SER A 311 8.89 -15.84 13.73
N HIS A 312 8.29 -17.00 13.49
CA HIS A 312 7.10 -17.47 14.22
C HIS A 312 5.98 -16.40 14.32
N GLY A 313 5.75 -15.65 13.24
CA GLY A 313 4.73 -14.59 13.18
C GLY A 313 5.11 -13.25 13.83
N HIS A 314 6.32 -13.12 14.39
CA HIS A 314 6.77 -11.91 15.10
C HIS A 314 7.97 -11.26 14.42
N LEU A 315 8.07 -9.94 14.56
CA LEU A 315 9.24 -9.19 14.13
C LEU A 315 10.36 -9.35 15.15
N ILE A 316 11.49 -9.92 14.75
CA ILE A 316 12.72 -9.93 15.55
C ILE A 316 13.70 -8.91 14.95
N GLY A 317 14.14 -7.96 15.77
CA GLY A 317 15.05 -6.91 15.36
C GLY A 317 16.49 -7.40 15.13
N PHE A 318 17.27 -6.64 14.36
CA PHE A 318 18.71 -6.87 14.26
C PHE A 318 19.45 -6.11 15.36
N ALA A 319 20.08 -6.84 16.28
CA ALA A 319 20.92 -6.28 17.32
C ALA A 319 22.29 -5.87 16.76
N SER A 320 22.73 -4.64 17.04
CA SER A 320 24.09 -4.18 16.76
C SER A 320 25.06 -4.40 17.91
N ASN A 321 24.53 -4.62 19.12
CA ASN A 321 25.31 -4.73 20.36
C ASN A 321 25.01 -6.05 21.10
N ALA A 322 25.58 -6.20 22.29
CA ALA A 322 25.25 -7.32 23.17
C ALA A 322 23.76 -7.26 23.54
N VAL A 323 23.06 -8.39 23.40
CA VAL A 323 21.65 -8.50 23.75
C VAL A 323 21.54 -8.93 25.21
N VAL A 324 20.85 -8.13 26.00
CA VAL A 324 20.54 -8.39 27.41
C VAL A 324 19.04 -8.62 27.51
N VAL A 325 18.62 -9.71 28.16
CA VAL A 325 17.21 -9.89 28.53
C VAL A 325 17.06 -9.38 29.96
N GLU A 326 15.98 -8.66 30.23
CA GLU A 326 15.69 -8.21 31.59
C GLU A 326 15.68 -9.38 32.58
N THR A 327 15.97 -9.09 33.84
CA THR A 327 15.91 -10.06 34.93
C THR A 327 15.25 -9.43 36.14
N GLU A 328 14.05 -9.92 36.42
CA GLU A 328 13.24 -9.51 37.57
C GLU A 328 13.71 -10.20 38.88
N PRO A 329 13.61 -9.55 40.05
CA PRO A 329 13.08 -8.20 40.27
C PRO A 329 14.11 -7.10 39.94
N ASN A 330 13.75 -6.11 39.12
CA ASN A 330 14.50 -4.86 38.90
C ASN A 330 13.63 -3.61 39.14
N ASN A 331 12.47 -3.79 39.80
CA ASN A 331 11.41 -2.77 39.96
C ASN A 331 11.69 -1.66 40.98
N SER A 332 12.90 -1.66 41.56
CA SER A 332 13.32 -0.64 42.53
C SER A 332 14.76 -0.19 42.27
N PRO A 333 15.10 1.06 42.66
CA PRO A 333 16.45 1.61 42.64
C PRO A 333 17.57 0.66 43.08
N GLU A 334 17.35 -0.08 44.17
CA GLU A 334 18.33 -0.95 44.83
C GLU A 334 18.52 -2.28 44.11
N LYS A 335 17.58 -2.64 43.23
CA LYS A 335 17.57 -3.88 42.46
C LYS A 335 17.92 -3.65 40.98
N ALA A 336 18.45 -2.49 40.64
CA ALA A 336 18.77 -2.13 39.27
C ALA A 336 19.67 -3.18 38.61
N GLN A 337 19.20 -3.77 37.50
CA GLN A 337 19.95 -4.79 36.77
C GLN A 337 21.21 -4.17 36.15
N ALA A 338 22.39 -4.68 36.51
CA ALA A 338 23.65 -4.21 35.95
C ALA A 338 23.78 -4.60 34.46
N VAL A 339 24.11 -3.63 33.61
CA VAL A 339 24.34 -3.79 32.17
C VAL A 339 25.65 -3.12 31.75
N LYS A 340 26.18 -3.51 30.58
CA LYS A 340 27.39 -2.92 29.99
C LYS A 340 27.05 -2.29 28.66
N LEU A 341 27.31 -0.99 28.52
CA LEU A 341 27.07 -0.27 27.27
C LEU A 341 28.25 -0.47 26.30
N PRO A 342 28.01 -0.51 24.96
CA PRO A 342 26.70 -0.49 24.31
C PRO A 342 25.97 -1.85 24.40
N CYS A 343 24.64 -1.81 24.52
CA CYS A 343 23.80 -3.01 24.63
C CYS A 343 22.39 -2.78 24.07
N ASP A 344 21.69 -3.88 23.80
CA ASP A 344 20.28 -3.94 23.42
C ASP A 344 19.54 -4.72 24.51
N ILE A 345 18.69 -4.05 25.28
CA ILE A 345 17.91 -4.64 26.37
C ILE A 345 16.55 -5.03 25.80
N SER A 346 16.16 -6.30 25.98
CA SER A 346 14.78 -6.78 25.76
C SER A 346 14.09 -6.88 27.10
N GLY A 347 13.13 -5.99 27.34
CA GLY A 347 12.36 -5.95 28.58
C GLY A 347 10.84 -5.98 28.35
N GLN A 348 10.09 -5.93 29.43
CA GLN A 348 8.64 -5.99 29.52
C GLN A 348 8.16 -4.92 30.51
N PHE A 349 7.06 -4.25 30.18
CA PHE A 349 6.31 -3.48 31.17
C PHE A 349 5.46 -4.42 32.02
N TYR A 350 6.12 -5.25 32.83
CA TYR A 350 5.49 -6.30 33.62
C TYR A 350 6.22 -6.52 34.94
N PRO A 351 5.51 -6.43 36.09
CA PRO A 351 4.05 -6.49 36.25
C PRO A 351 3.33 -5.16 35.97
N ALA A 352 2.02 -5.06 36.28
CA ALA A 352 1.28 -3.81 36.07
C ALA A 352 1.96 -2.61 36.76
N ARG A 353 1.99 -1.46 36.07
CA ARG A 353 2.64 -0.20 36.53
C ARG A 353 4.14 -0.34 36.78
N ASP A 354 4.79 -1.12 35.94
CA ASP A 354 6.19 -1.46 36.10
C ASP A 354 7.15 -0.27 36.03
N ARG A 355 8.32 -0.44 36.66
CA ARG A 355 9.46 0.46 36.52
C ARG A 355 10.75 -0.32 36.51
N ASP A 356 11.30 -0.53 35.34
CA ASP A 356 12.61 -1.17 35.23
C ASP A 356 13.74 -0.22 35.56
N TYR A 357 14.64 -0.68 36.41
CA TYR A 357 15.90 -0.01 36.71
C TYR A 357 17.08 -0.80 36.14
N TYR A 358 17.94 -0.12 35.39
CA TYR A 358 19.21 -0.68 34.89
C TYR A 358 20.38 0.18 35.34
N SER A 359 21.48 -0.43 35.81
CA SER A 359 22.68 0.29 36.24
C SER A 359 23.85 0.03 35.30
N PHE A 360 24.71 1.03 35.09
CA PHE A 360 25.92 0.89 34.28
C PHE A 360 26.98 1.89 34.70
N ASP A 361 28.25 1.55 34.49
CA ASP A 361 29.35 2.49 34.60
C ASP A 361 29.71 3.07 33.23
N ALA A 362 30.07 4.34 33.20
CA ALA A 362 30.50 5.01 31.97
C ALA A 362 31.64 6.00 32.22
N LYS A 363 32.42 6.28 31.18
CA LYS A 363 33.54 7.22 31.21
C LYS A 363 33.17 8.52 30.53
N LYS A 364 33.67 9.64 31.06
CA LYS A 364 33.55 10.97 30.50
C LYS A 364 33.98 10.96 29.02
N GLY A 365 33.15 11.58 28.19
CA GLY A 365 33.36 11.67 26.74
C GLY A 365 32.82 10.49 25.95
N GLU A 366 32.35 9.41 26.59
CA GLU A 366 31.62 8.37 25.88
C GLU A 366 30.28 8.92 25.36
N VAL A 367 29.94 8.52 24.14
CA VAL A 367 28.70 8.92 23.45
C VAL A 367 27.93 7.67 23.06
N TYR A 368 26.62 7.70 23.33
CA TYR A 368 25.66 6.68 22.95
C TYR A 368 24.42 7.32 22.33
N GLN A 369 23.81 6.66 21.36
CA GLN A 369 22.42 6.89 20.98
C GLN A 369 21.56 5.92 21.77
N ALA A 370 20.63 6.47 22.54
CA ALA A 370 19.63 5.75 23.31
C ALA A 370 18.31 5.79 22.53
N GLU A 371 17.66 4.65 22.32
CA GLU A 371 16.38 4.56 21.63
C GLU A 371 15.54 3.46 22.27
N ILE A 372 14.25 3.72 22.52
CA ILE A 372 13.29 2.71 22.95
C ILE A 372 12.34 2.35 21.81
N ILE A 373 11.99 1.07 21.70
CA ILE A 373 11.04 0.56 20.71
C ILE A 373 9.98 -0.30 21.40
N SER A 374 8.74 0.15 21.39
CA SER A 374 7.58 -0.60 21.93
C SER A 374 6.33 -0.30 21.11
N HIS A 375 5.96 0.96 20.95
CA HIS A 375 4.79 1.37 20.15
C HIS A 375 4.95 0.98 18.68
N ARG A 376 6.16 1.13 18.11
CA ARG A 376 6.44 0.70 16.74
C ARG A 376 6.40 -0.82 16.56
N TYR A 377 6.50 -1.61 17.63
CA TYR A 377 6.23 -3.07 17.59
C TYR A 377 4.73 -3.41 17.65
N GLY A 378 3.85 -2.40 17.71
CA GLY A 378 2.40 -2.57 17.72
C GLY A 378 1.80 -2.60 19.13
N HIS A 379 2.58 -2.33 20.17
CA HIS A 379 2.07 -2.30 21.54
C HIS A 379 1.45 -0.94 21.88
N SER A 380 0.31 -0.95 22.59
CA SER A 380 -0.29 0.27 23.12
C SER A 380 0.47 0.72 24.38
N THR A 381 1.59 1.41 24.16
CA THR A 381 2.51 1.89 25.22
C THR A 381 3.02 3.28 24.90
N ASP A 382 3.33 4.06 25.93
CA ASP A 382 3.97 5.38 25.84
C ASP A 382 5.26 5.37 26.70
N PRO A 383 6.35 4.75 26.18
CA PRO A 383 7.54 4.48 26.97
C PRO A 383 8.32 5.76 27.33
N LEU A 384 8.51 6.02 28.62
CA LEU A 384 9.42 7.05 29.14
C LEU A 384 10.74 6.41 29.58
N VAL A 385 11.85 7.00 29.14
CA VAL A 385 13.20 6.61 29.56
C VAL A 385 13.95 7.80 30.15
N VAL A 386 14.46 7.62 31.37
CA VAL A 386 15.26 8.62 32.09
C VAL A 386 16.62 8.04 32.45
N ILE A 387 17.70 8.70 32.04
CA ILE A 387 19.07 8.42 32.46
C ILE A 387 19.41 9.34 33.63
N GLN A 388 19.91 8.73 34.70
CA GLN A 388 20.27 9.39 35.95
C GLN A 388 21.73 9.14 36.27
N LYS A 389 22.44 10.17 36.77
CA LYS A 389 23.77 10.00 37.36
C LYS A 389 23.63 9.64 38.83
N ALA A 390 24.38 8.64 39.27
CA ALA A 390 24.47 8.27 40.67
C ALA A 390 25.60 9.03 41.36
N THR A 391 25.34 9.57 42.55
CA THR A 391 26.32 10.19 43.43
C THR A 391 26.14 9.70 44.85
N GLN A 392 27.22 9.47 45.59
CA GLN A 392 27.12 9.20 47.02
C GLN A 392 27.14 10.52 47.79
N ASP A 393 26.26 10.65 48.78
CA ASP A 393 26.33 11.73 49.76
C ASP A 393 27.46 11.49 50.78
N LYS A 394 27.62 12.41 51.73
CA LYS A 394 28.67 12.35 52.77
C LYS A 394 28.56 11.12 53.68
N GLU A 395 27.41 10.47 53.70
CA GLU A 395 27.10 9.28 54.51
C GLU A 395 27.24 7.99 53.68
N GLY A 396 27.65 8.09 52.42
CA GLY A 396 27.82 6.95 51.51
C GLY A 396 26.51 6.47 50.87
N LYS A 397 25.40 7.18 51.07
CA LYS A 397 24.10 6.82 50.50
C LYS A 397 23.98 7.33 49.06
N TRP A 398 23.45 6.47 48.18
CA TRP A 398 23.24 6.82 46.77
C TRP A 398 22.11 7.84 46.59
N THR A 399 22.40 8.88 45.82
CA THR A 399 21.49 9.90 45.32
C THR A 399 21.54 9.88 43.80
N TYR A 400 20.45 10.25 43.16
CA TYR A 400 20.30 10.17 41.70
C TYR A 400 19.78 11.50 41.17
N SER A 401 20.42 12.02 40.13
CA SER A 401 19.98 13.20 39.41
C SER A 401 19.74 12.87 37.94
N ASP A 402 18.59 13.26 37.40
CA ASP A 402 18.29 13.14 35.97
C ASP A 402 19.32 13.91 35.16
N VAL A 403 19.95 13.24 34.19
CA VAL A 403 20.93 13.84 33.27
C VAL A 403 20.44 13.84 31.83
N LEU A 404 19.49 12.97 31.49
CA LEU A 404 18.84 12.94 30.19
C LEU A 404 17.47 12.26 30.33
N THR A 405 16.45 12.86 29.75
CA THR A 405 15.19 12.18 29.42
C THR A 405 15.17 12.01 27.92
N LEU A 406 14.88 10.82 27.42
CA LEU A 406 14.66 10.63 25.98
C LEU A 406 13.45 11.50 25.59
N GLY A 407 13.52 12.14 24.44
CA GLY A 407 12.51 13.11 24.01
C GLY A 407 11.77 12.63 22.78
N ASP A 408 10.57 13.20 22.59
CA ASP A 408 9.70 12.91 21.46
C ASP A 408 10.46 12.91 20.14
N ALA A 409 10.33 11.81 19.40
CA ALA A 409 10.74 11.76 18.01
C ALA A 409 10.06 12.88 17.19
N ASP A 410 10.70 13.28 16.09
CA ASP A 410 10.19 14.32 15.21
C ASP A 410 8.72 14.07 14.80
N LYS A 411 7.88 15.09 15.01
CA LYS A 411 6.43 15.10 14.71
C LYS A 411 6.10 14.56 13.31
N ASN A 412 4.88 14.04 13.14
CA ASN A 412 4.34 13.54 11.86
C ASN A 412 4.63 14.49 10.69
N PHE A 413 5.62 14.11 9.87
CA PHE A 413 6.01 14.86 8.67
C PHE A 413 5.59 14.15 7.36
N GLY A 414 4.94 12.98 7.47
CA GLY A 414 4.27 12.31 6.35
C GLY A 414 2.85 12.83 6.10
N GLY A 415 2.29 13.60 7.03
CA GLY A 415 0.96 14.22 6.91
C GLY A 415 -0.18 13.24 7.20
N VAL A 416 -1.39 13.59 6.76
CA VAL A 416 -2.59 12.76 7.00
C VAL A 416 -2.60 11.47 6.19
N ASP A 417 -1.88 11.45 5.06
CA ASP A 417 -1.85 10.29 4.15
C ASP A 417 -0.79 9.24 4.58
N PHE A 418 0.10 9.56 5.52
CA PHE A 418 1.10 8.66 6.11
C PHE A 418 1.54 9.17 7.49
N ASP A 419 0.83 8.75 8.54
CA ASP A 419 1.07 9.25 9.90
C ASP A 419 2.34 8.64 10.51
N THR A 420 3.45 9.37 10.45
CA THR A 420 4.74 8.88 10.99
C THR A 420 4.83 8.96 12.50
N PHE A 421 3.76 9.37 13.19
CA PHE A 421 3.76 9.52 14.64
C PHE A 421 3.92 8.17 15.36
N HIS A 422 4.71 8.17 16.43
CA HIS A 422 4.80 7.09 17.40
C HIS A 422 5.24 7.63 18.76
N HIS A 423 4.96 6.87 19.82
CA HIS A 423 5.35 7.19 21.20
C HIS A 423 6.76 6.69 21.60
N ASP A 424 7.50 6.10 20.66
CA ASP A 424 8.85 5.63 20.92
C ASP A 424 9.89 6.76 20.79
N ASP A 425 10.72 6.94 21.82
CA ASP A 425 11.67 8.07 21.88
C ASP A 425 13.14 7.67 21.65
N ASP A 426 13.94 8.66 21.24
CA ASP A 426 15.39 8.55 21.13
C ASP A 426 16.13 9.81 21.57
N ALA A 427 17.38 9.66 22.00
CA ALA A 427 18.24 10.79 22.33
C ALA A 427 19.74 10.44 22.30
N ARG A 428 20.54 11.45 21.99
CA ARG A 428 22.01 11.38 22.10
C ARG A 428 22.43 11.61 23.55
N PHE A 429 23.04 10.59 24.15
CA PHE A 429 23.61 10.64 25.50
C PHE A 429 25.13 10.81 25.45
N GLU A 430 25.63 11.93 25.98
CA GLU A 430 27.06 12.17 26.17
C GLU A 430 27.39 12.17 27.66
N VAL A 431 28.30 11.29 28.05
CA VAL A 431 28.71 11.11 29.44
C VAL A 431 29.60 12.29 29.85
N LYS A 432 29.11 13.13 30.75
CA LYS A 432 29.82 14.37 31.16
C LYS A 432 30.87 14.16 32.26
N ALA A 433 30.80 13.04 32.98
CA ALA A 433 31.74 12.70 34.05
C ALA A 433 31.83 11.18 34.19
N ASP A 434 32.99 10.69 34.62
CA ASP A 434 33.15 9.28 35.02
C ASP A 434 32.20 8.96 36.18
N GLY A 435 31.69 7.73 36.20
CA GLY A 435 30.97 7.20 37.34
C GLY A 435 29.85 6.24 36.96
N SER A 436 29.04 5.95 37.97
CA SER A 436 27.89 5.07 37.84
C SER A 436 26.63 5.85 37.46
N TYR A 437 25.85 5.24 36.61
CA TYR A 437 24.60 5.75 36.07
C TYR A 437 23.50 4.72 36.24
N ARG A 438 22.27 5.18 36.13
CA ARG A 438 21.08 4.34 36.11
C ARG A 438 20.12 4.80 35.03
N VAL A 439 19.41 3.86 34.41
CA VAL A 439 18.29 4.12 33.52
C VAL A 439 17.01 3.66 34.21
N VAL A 440 15.97 4.47 34.09
CA VAL A 440 14.61 4.17 34.53
C VAL A 440 13.74 4.10 33.30
N VAL A 441 13.02 2.99 33.12
CA VAL A 441 12.08 2.78 32.03
C VAL A 441 10.69 2.57 32.61
N ARG A 442 9.66 3.21 32.05
CA ARG A 442 8.26 2.99 32.45
C ARG A 442 7.29 3.32 31.32
N ASP A 443 6.08 2.77 31.37
CA ASP A 443 4.99 3.12 30.46
C ASP A 443 4.13 4.26 31.05
N LEU A 444 3.99 5.38 30.34
CA LEU A 444 3.19 6.53 30.77
C LEU A 444 1.68 6.28 30.70
N PHE A 445 1.22 5.36 29.85
CA PHE A 445 -0.17 4.89 29.91
C PHE A 445 -0.45 4.16 31.23
N ASN A 446 0.59 3.67 31.92
CA ASN A 446 0.56 3.19 33.29
C ASN A 446 -0.57 2.17 33.53
N GLY A 447 -0.67 1.19 32.62
CA GLY A 447 -1.75 0.20 32.60
C GLY A 447 -1.88 -0.56 33.91
N VAL A 448 -3.13 -0.85 34.29
CA VAL A 448 -3.47 -1.62 35.51
C VAL A 448 -3.47 -3.13 35.30
N THR A 449 -3.46 -3.58 34.04
CA THR A 449 -3.43 -4.99 33.66
C THR A 449 -1.99 -5.48 33.57
N ALA A 450 -1.69 -6.59 34.24
CA ALA A 450 -0.37 -7.23 34.15
C ALA A 450 -0.32 -8.11 32.89
N ASP A 451 0.26 -7.58 31.81
CA ASP A 451 0.38 -8.27 30.53
C ASP A 451 1.86 -8.32 30.07
N PRO A 452 2.52 -9.50 30.16
CA PRO A 452 3.93 -9.65 29.79
C PRO A 452 4.18 -9.53 28.27
N ARG A 453 3.11 -9.44 27.44
CA ARG A 453 3.25 -9.15 26.00
C ARG A 453 3.63 -7.70 25.71
N ARG A 454 3.54 -6.79 26.69
CA ARG A 454 3.94 -5.38 26.56
C ARG A 454 5.46 -5.26 26.64
N VAL A 455 6.12 -5.72 25.59
CA VAL A 455 7.58 -5.80 25.51
C VAL A 455 8.16 -4.48 24.99
N TYR A 456 9.37 -4.13 25.42
CA TYR A 456 10.15 -3.03 24.86
C TYR A 456 11.59 -3.46 24.55
N ARG A 457 12.17 -2.81 23.54
CA ARG A 457 13.61 -2.92 23.23
C ARG A 457 14.27 -1.58 23.49
N LEU A 458 15.14 -1.51 24.50
CA LEU A 458 15.95 -0.32 24.80
C LEU A 458 17.36 -0.51 24.25
N ILE A 459 17.79 0.38 23.37
CA ILE A 459 19.03 0.27 22.62
C ILE A 459 19.97 1.39 23.05
N PHE A 460 21.14 1.04 23.56
CA PHE A 460 22.30 1.93 23.69
C PHE A 460 23.34 1.52 22.65
N ARG A 461 23.46 2.29 21.57
CA ARG A 461 24.42 2.03 20.49
C ARG A 461 25.44 3.14 20.37
N LYS A 462 26.61 2.85 19.82
CA LYS A 462 27.48 3.92 19.29
C LYS A 462 26.79 4.55 18.08
N GLU A 463 27.05 5.84 17.86
CA GLU A 463 26.49 6.56 16.71
C GLU A 463 26.75 5.81 15.41
N ARG A 464 25.68 5.45 14.71
CA ARG A 464 25.74 4.80 13.41
C ARG A 464 24.92 5.61 12.40
N PRO A 465 25.47 6.74 11.91
CA PRO A 465 24.79 7.58 10.93
C PRO A 465 24.26 6.74 9.76
N ASP A 466 22.98 6.89 9.46
CA ASP A 466 22.28 6.15 8.41
C ASP A 466 21.01 6.88 7.99
N TYR A 467 20.30 6.34 7.01
CA TYR A 467 19.02 6.86 6.59
C TYR A 467 18.07 5.76 6.11
N PHE A 468 16.77 6.09 6.13
CA PHE A 468 15.68 5.29 5.59
C PHE A 468 14.83 6.14 4.66
N LEU A 469 14.19 5.49 3.72
CA LEU A 469 13.33 6.14 2.73
C LEU A 469 11.95 5.50 2.72
N VAL A 470 10.94 6.35 2.61
CA VAL A 470 9.58 5.95 2.24
C VAL A 470 9.20 6.72 0.98
N ALA A 471 8.66 6.05 -0.03
CA ALA A 471 8.08 6.70 -1.20
C ALA A 471 6.57 6.46 -1.21
N GLN A 472 5.81 7.53 -1.42
CA GLN A 472 4.37 7.55 -1.34
C GLN A 472 3.81 8.17 -2.61
N PRO A 473 3.08 7.41 -3.46
CA PRO A 473 2.40 7.98 -4.60
C PRO A 473 1.37 9.02 -4.14
N ILE A 474 1.34 10.18 -4.77
CA ILE A 474 0.39 11.24 -4.41
C ILE A 474 -0.90 11.02 -5.19
N PRO A 475 -2.05 10.89 -4.52
CA PRO A 475 -3.33 10.79 -5.22
C PRO A 475 -3.61 12.09 -5.98
N ARG A 476 -4.09 11.98 -7.22
CA ARG A 476 -4.58 13.13 -7.97
C ARG A 476 -5.98 13.50 -7.46
N LYS A 477 -6.10 14.61 -6.73
CA LYS A 477 -7.33 15.04 -6.04
C LYS A 477 -8.08 16.08 -6.90
N ALA A 478 -9.33 15.80 -7.29
CA ALA A 478 -10.14 16.69 -8.14
C ALA A 478 -10.55 18.00 -7.44
N LYS A 479 -10.87 17.91 -6.14
CA LYS A 479 -11.14 18.98 -5.16
C LYS A 479 -11.23 18.31 -3.78
N THR A 480 -10.46 18.72 -2.80
CA THR A 480 -10.52 18.09 -1.48
C THR A 480 -10.07 19.00 -0.36
N ASP A 481 -10.68 18.79 0.79
CA ASP A 481 -10.21 19.30 2.07
C ASP A 481 -8.80 18.74 2.34
N ARG A 482 -7.99 19.47 3.10
CA ARG A 482 -6.65 19.00 3.51
C ARG A 482 -6.68 17.72 4.36
N ARG A 483 -7.86 17.35 4.87
CA ARG A 483 -8.12 16.16 5.68
C ARG A 483 -8.49 14.92 4.87
N ASP A 484 -8.81 15.06 3.58
CA ASP A 484 -9.21 13.92 2.78
C ASP A 484 -8.00 13.03 2.44
N VAL A 485 -8.13 11.72 2.67
CA VAL A 485 -7.10 10.71 2.41
C VAL A 485 -7.55 9.76 1.31
N TRP A 486 -6.74 9.61 0.26
CA TRP A 486 -7.17 8.94 -0.98
C TRP A 486 -6.13 7.89 -1.37
N ARG A 487 -6.61 6.74 -1.83
CA ARG A 487 -5.79 5.72 -2.47
C ARG A 487 -5.07 6.31 -3.67
N SER A 488 -3.83 5.90 -3.82
CA SER A 488 -2.98 6.31 -4.92
C SER A 488 -2.33 5.09 -5.57
N ASN A 489 -2.16 5.19 -6.88
CA ASN A 489 -1.51 4.18 -7.70
C ASN A 489 -0.47 4.89 -8.56
N THR A 490 0.57 4.18 -9.00
CA THR A 490 1.56 4.75 -9.90
C THR A 490 1.27 4.33 -11.33
N VAL A 491 0.52 5.17 -12.05
CA VAL A 491 0.07 4.90 -13.42
C VAL A 491 0.41 6.07 -14.32
N LEU A 492 1.21 5.82 -15.35
CA LEU A 492 1.55 6.80 -16.38
C LEU A 492 0.71 6.56 -17.64
N ARG A 493 0.08 7.62 -18.12
CA ARG A 493 -0.35 7.73 -19.52
C ARG A 493 0.81 8.22 -20.39
N GLN A 494 0.72 8.04 -21.70
CA GLN A 494 1.71 8.61 -22.63
C GLN A 494 1.69 10.15 -22.55
N GLY A 495 2.85 10.76 -22.33
CA GLY A 495 2.97 12.20 -22.09
C GLY A 495 2.54 12.65 -20.69
N ASP A 496 2.30 11.72 -19.76
CA ASP A 496 1.88 12.03 -18.39
C ASP A 496 3.06 12.17 -17.43
N VAL A 497 2.84 12.88 -16.33
CA VAL A 497 3.76 13.01 -15.21
C VAL A 497 3.06 12.67 -13.90
N GLU A 498 3.52 11.62 -13.22
CA GLU A 498 3.06 11.22 -11.89
C GLU A 498 4.02 11.71 -10.79
N ALA A 499 3.47 11.97 -9.61
CA ALA A 499 4.20 12.54 -8.49
C ALA A 499 4.24 11.58 -7.29
N LEU A 500 5.43 11.40 -6.73
CA LEU A 500 5.67 10.64 -5.50
C LEU A 500 6.30 11.56 -4.46
N ASN A 501 5.76 11.55 -3.25
CA ASN A 501 6.43 12.12 -2.09
C ASN A 501 7.48 11.13 -1.59
N VAL A 502 8.73 11.56 -1.45
CA VAL A 502 9.81 10.77 -0.87
C VAL A 502 10.13 11.36 0.49
N LEU A 503 10.00 10.56 1.53
CA LEU A 503 10.30 10.89 2.92
C LEU A 503 11.68 10.35 3.27
N LEU A 504 12.49 11.17 3.93
CA LEU A 504 13.84 10.84 4.38
C LEU A 504 13.91 10.87 5.90
N PHE A 505 14.11 9.69 6.49
CA PHE A 505 14.36 9.53 7.92
C PHE A 505 15.87 9.45 8.11
N ARG A 506 16.45 10.39 8.86
CA ARG A 506 17.88 10.40 9.18
C ARG A 506 18.08 9.81 10.56
N ARG A 507 19.07 8.94 10.71
CA ARG A 507 19.40 8.28 11.97
C ARG A 507 20.77 8.74 12.47
N ASP A 508 20.90 8.85 13.79
CA ASP A 508 22.15 9.09 14.52
C ASP A 508 22.96 10.27 13.97
N GLY A 509 22.28 11.38 13.68
CA GLY A 509 22.94 12.62 13.23
C GLY A 509 23.49 12.58 11.80
N PHE A 510 23.06 11.62 10.97
CA PHE A 510 23.40 11.57 9.56
C PHE A 510 23.04 12.89 8.84
N LYS A 511 23.99 13.48 8.10
CA LYS A 511 23.85 14.81 7.47
C LYS A 511 24.21 14.84 5.98
N ASP A 512 24.75 13.74 5.45
CA ASP A 512 25.22 13.71 4.07
C ASP A 512 24.05 13.78 3.09
N GLU A 513 24.39 14.25 1.88
CA GLU A 513 23.45 14.35 0.76
C GLU A 513 22.95 12.96 0.37
N VAL A 514 21.63 12.83 0.16
CA VAL A 514 21.03 11.61 -0.38
C VAL A 514 20.48 11.90 -1.78
N ASN A 515 21.05 11.23 -2.78
CA ASN A 515 20.63 11.32 -4.17
C ASN A 515 19.59 10.24 -4.47
N ILE A 516 18.40 10.63 -4.92
CA ILE A 516 17.33 9.69 -5.25
C ILE A 516 17.41 9.28 -6.71
N GLU A 517 17.30 7.98 -6.95
CA GLU A 517 17.21 7.36 -8.27
C GLU A 517 16.04 6.37 -8.34
N VAL A 518 15.64 6.01 -9.55
CA VAL A 518 14.64 4.99 -9.82
C VAL A 518 15.22 3.92 -10.72
N GLU A 519 15.25 2.68 -10.23
CA GLU A 519 15.79 1.53 -10.94
C GLU A 519 14.67 0.65 -11.49
N GLY A 520 14.93 0.01 -12.64
CA GLY A 520 13.97 -0.90 -13.29
C GLY A 520 12.89 -0.22 -14.13
N LEU A 521 13.06 1.06 -14.48
CA LEU A 521 12.13 1.76 -15.36
C LEU A 521 12.13 1.15 -16.78
N PRO A 522 10.96 1.05 -17.45
CA PRO A 522 10.89 0.62 -18.83
C PRO A 522 11.31 1.74 -19.80
N ASP A 523 11.60 1.37 -21.05
CA ASP A 523 11.90 2.32 -22.13
C ASP A 523 10.80 3.38 -22.28
N GLY A 524 11.23 4.64 -22.43
CA GLY A 524 10.34 5.78 -22.57
C GLY A 524 9.82 6.33 -21.24
N VAL A 525 10.20 5.76 -20.09
CA VAL A 525 9.93 6.34 -18.77
C VAL A 525 11.18 6.97 -18.19
N SER A 526 11.05 8.20 -17.68
CA SER A 526 12.13 8.92 -17.00
C SER A 526 11.66 9.47 -15.65
N PHE A 527 12.59 10.00 -14.86
CA PHE A 527 12.30 10.60 -13.56
C PHE A 527 13.05 11.92 -13.37
N SER A 528 12.52 12.78 -12.50
CA SER A 528 13.18 14.03 -12.13
C SER A 528 14.37 13.78 -11.21
N PRO A 529 15.45 14.57 -11.28
CA PRO A 529 16.44 14.57 -10.22
C PRO A 529 15.79 14.94 -8.88
N LEU A 530 16.21 14.30 -7.80
CA LEU A 530 15.81 14.65 -6.44
C LEU A 530 17.00 14.39 -5.51
N ARG A 531 17.37 15.39 -4.71
CA ARG A 531 18.48 15.32 -3.77
C ARG A 531 18.06 15.93 -2.45
N PHE A 532 18.37 15.24 -1.37
CA PHE A 532 18.16 15.75 -0.02
C PHE A 532 19.46 16.30 0.54
N THR A 533 19.48 17.61 0.79
CA THR A 533 20.59 18.31 1.46
C THR A 533 20.11 18.91 2.79
N GLY A 534 21.04 19.15 3.71
CA GLY A 534 20.72 19.73 5.02
C GLY A 534 19.64 18.96 5.77
N SER A 535 18.66 19.69 6.31
CA SER A 535 17.57 19.17 7.16
C SER A 535 16.29 18.77 6.41
N ALA A 536 16.32 18.68 5.07
CA ALA A 536 15.15 18.30 4.29
C ALA A 536 14.66 16.89 4.65
N LYS A 537 13.38 16.76 4.99
CA LYS A 537 12.72 15.50 5.40
C LYS A 537 11.80 14.90 4.33
N ALA A 538 11.39 15.71 3.35
CA ALA A 538 10.47 15.31 2.30
C ALA A 538 10.78 16.03 0.99
N GLY A 539 10.52 15.38 -0.14
CA GLY A 539 10.82 15.91 -1.47
C GLY A 539 9.99 15.21 -2.54
N LEU A 540 9.74 15.90 -3.65
CA LEU A 540 8.89 15.38 -4.72
C LEU A 540 9.74 14.72 -5.81
N LEU A 541 9.44 13.46 -6.10
CA LEU A 541 9.96 12.71 -7.24
C LEU A 541 8.87 12.66 -8.31
N LEU A 542 9.20 13.14 -9.52
CA LEU A 542 8.29 13.12 -10.67
C LEU A 542 8.72 12.01 -11.63
N LEU A 543 7.78 11.17 -12.06
CA LEU A 543 7.98 10.16 -13.10
C LEU A 543 7.26 10.61 -14.37
N ARG A 544 7.89 10.49 -15.53
CA ARG A 544 7.29 10.84 -16.82
C ARG A 544 7.26 9.65 -17.76
N GLY A 545 6.10 9.39 -18.36
CA GLY A 545 5.99 8.55 -19.54
C GLY A 545 6.09 9.42 -20.79
N SER A 546 7.01 9.14 -21.70
CA SER A 546 7.08 9.85 -22.98
C SER A 546 5.80 9.63 -23.80
N GLU A 547 5.58 10.45 -24.83
CA GLU A 547 4.45 10.27 -25.76
C GLU A 547 4.49 8.92 -26.49
N THR A 548 5.68 8.32 -26.60
CA THR A 548 5.92 7.06 -27.29
C THR A 548 6.12 5.88 -26.34
N ALA A 549 5.93 6.08 -25.04
CA ALA A 549 6.12 5.04 -24.04
C ALA A 549 5.18 3.86 -24.32
N LYS A 550 5.73 2.65 -24.31
CA LYS A 550 4.98 1.43 -24.59
C LYS A 550 4.20 1.00 -23.34
N GLU A 551 3.09 0.30 -23.55
CA GLU A 551 2.37 -0.31 -22.44
C GLU A 551 3.28 -1.28 -21.69
N TRP A 552 3.33 -1.11 -20.38
CA TRP A 552 4.19 -1.89 -19.52
C TRP A 552 3.62 -1.91 -18.11
N ALA A 553 3.87 -2.96 -17.35
CA ALA A 553 3.63 -2.97 -15.92
C ALA A 553 4.64 -3.87 -15.22
N GLY A 554 5.13 -3.43 -14.08
CA GLY A 554 6.14 -4.18 -13.33
C GLY A 554 6.63 -3.43 -12.10
N SER A 555 7.55 -4.08 -11.39
CA SER A 555 8.14 -3.52 -10.18
C SER A 555 9.32 -2.62 -10.53
N VAL A 556 9.36 -1.45 -9.90
CA VAL A 556 10.48 -0.50 -9.94
C VAL A 556 10.93 -0.21 -8.50
N ARG A 557 12.16 0.24 -8.33
CA ARG A 557 12.72 0.56 -7.01
C ARG A 557 13.10 2.03 -6.95
N VAL A 558 12.55 2.74 -5.96
CA VAL A 558 13.07 4.05 -5.58
C VAL A 558 14.22 3.81 -4.62
N VAL A 559 15.40 4.34 -4.92
CA VAL A 559 16.61 4.16 -4.10
C VAL A 559 17.24 5.50 -3.78
N GLY A 560 17.85 5.61 -2.61
CA GLY A 560 18.70 6.75 -2.26
C GLY A 560 20.14 6.31 -2.15
N LYS A 561 21.03 7.01 -2.84
CA LYS A 561 22.48 6.81 -2.82
C LYS A 561 23.15 7.91 -2.01
N SER A 562 24.03 7.52 -1.10
CA SER A 562 24.82 8.44 -0.30
C SER A 562 26.16 7.81 0.09
N LYS A 563 26.88 8.42 1.02
CA LYS A 563 28.09 7.90 1.63
C LYS A 563 27.86 7.71 3.13
N LEU A 564 28.28 6.58 3.67
CA LEU A 564 28.38 6.35 5.12
C LEU A 564 29.85 6.12 5.46
N ALA A 565 30.44 6.99 6.28
CA ALA A 565 31.86 6.95 6.63
C ALA A 565 32.78 6.82 5.39
N GLY A 566 32.49 7.60 4.34
CA GLY A 566 33.23 7.59 3.07
C GLY A 566 32.90 6.45 2.11
N LYS A 567 32.14 5.42 2.52
CA LYS A 567 31.75 4.29 1.67
C LYS A 567 30.40 4.55 1.00
N ALA A 568 30.28 4.25 -0.29
CA ALA A 568 29.02 4.36 -1.01
C ALA A 568 27.97 3.39 -0.43
N VAL A 569 26.76 3.88 -0.19
CA VAL A 569 25.63 3.12 0.32
C VAL A 569 24.38 3.45 -0.47
N THR A 570 23.57 2.43 -0.75
CA THR A 570 22.28 2.54 -1.42
C THR A 570 21.20 1.98 -0.52
N ARG A 571 20.15 2.75 -0.25
CA ARG A 571 18.95 2.32 0.51
C ARG A 571 17.73 2.31 -0.39
N THR A 572 16.97 1.23 -0.39
CA THR A 572 15.71 1.14 -1.12
C THR A 572 14.59 1.73 -0.27
N ALA A 573 13.76 2.58 -0.88
CA ALA A 573 12.58 3.12 -0.23
C ALA A 573 11.52 2.03 -0.03
N ARG A 574 10.87 2.05 1.13
CA ARG A 574 9.61 1.35 1.35
C ARG A 574 8.49 2.12 0.68
N ILE A 575 7.47 1.45 0.18
CA ILE A 575 6.35 2.10 -0.50
C ILE A 575 5.15 2.18 0.43
N ALA A 576 4.67 3.38 0.69
CA ALA A 576 3.44 3.62 1.45
C ALA A 576 2.23 3.65 0.51
N SER A 577 1.17 2.93 0.85
CA SER A 577 -0.08 2.87 0.08
C SER A 577 -1.27 2.90 1.01
N VAL A 578 -2.14 3.91 0.84
CA VAL A 578 -3.39 4.02 1.58
C VAL A 578 -4.30 2.85 1.21
N ASN A 579 -4.93 2.22 2.20
CA ASN A 579 -5.75 1.04 2.00
C ASN A 579 -7.15 1.40 1.47
N TRP A 580 -7.77 2.49 1.91
CA TRP A 580 -9.05 2.96 1.37
C TRP A 580 -9.22 4.47 1.53
N ASP A 581 -10.14 5.01 0.74
CA ASP A 581 -10.40 6.45 0.72
C ASP A 581 -11.17 6.83 1.99
N ILE A 582 -10.82 7.98 2.56
CA ILE A 582 -11.47 8.60 3.71
C ILE A 582 -11.74 10.05 3.30
N ASP A 583 -13.00 10.41 3.20
CA ASP A 583 -13.40 11.79 2.98
C ASP A 583 -13.45 12.57 4.30
N TYR A 584 -13.62 13.90 4.20
CA TYR A 584 -13.66 14.79 5.35
C TYR A 584 -14.68 14.34 6.41
N SER A 585 -15.85 13.85 5.99
CA SER A 585 -16.90 13.46 6.93
C SER A 585 -16.49 12.24 7.76
N ALA A 586 -15.74 11.32 7.18
CA ALA A 586 -15.18 10.16 7.87
C ALA A 586 -13.87 10.48 8.63
N SER A 587 -13.14 11.53 8.23
CA SER A 587 -11.81 11.89 8.79
C SER A 587 -11.83 12.27 10.27
N THR A 588 -13.00 12.58 10.84
CA THR A 588 -13.16 12.86 12.28
C THR A 588 -13.32 11.59 13.12
N THR A 589 -13.71 10.48 12.49
CA THR A 589 -13.99 9.19 13.15
C THR A 589 -13.02 8.09 12.75
N GLU A 590 -12.25 8.28 11.68
CA GLU A 590 -11.36 7.28 11.11
C GLU A 590 -10.03 7.91 10.66
N LYS A 591 -8.92 7.23 10.95
CA LYS A 591 -7.58 7.61 10.49
C LYS A 591 -7.24 6.84 9.21
N ALA A 592 -6.33 7.39 8.41
CA ALA A 592 -5.76 6.67 7.28
C ALA A 592 -5.17 5.34 7.74
N HIS A 593 -5.55 4.27 7.06
CA HIS A 593 -4.91 2.98 7.17
C HIS A 593 -3.92 2.84 6.02
N VAL A 594 -2.62 2.78 6.31
CA VAL A 594 -1.58 2.71 5.30
C VAL A 594 -0.77 1.44 5.45
N ARG A 595 -0.47 0.85 4.30
CA ARG A 595 0.40 -0.31 4.19
C ARG A 595 1.78 0.09 3.69
N LEU A 596 2.79 -0.55 4.26
CA LEU A 596 4.15 -0.58 3.69
C LEU A 596 4.34 -1.80 2.77
N SER A 597 4.94 -1.58 1.61
CA SER A 597 5.33 -2.62 0.66
C SER A 597 6.78 -2.43 0.18
N ASP A 598 7.41 -3.53 -0.24
CA ASP A 598 8.85 -3.57 -0.54
C ASP A 598 9.21 -3.07 -1.94
N ARG A 599 8.21 -2.82 -2.78
CA ARG A 599 8.37 -2.45 -4.19
C ARG A 599 7.23 -1.58 -4.68
N LEU A 600 7.55 -0.71 -5.63
CA LEU A 600 6.57 0.12 -6.32
C LEU A 600 6.13 -0.62 -7.59
N VAL A 601 4.84 -0.86 -7.77
CA VAL A 601 4.32 -1.31 -9.06
C VAL A 601 3.95 -0.09 -9.90
N LEU A 602 4.68 0.10 -11.00
CA LEU A 602 4.42 1.14 -11.99
C LEU A 602 3.72 0.50 -13.19
N ALA A 603 2.72 1.18 -13.75
CA ALA A 603 2.16 0.83 -15.05
C ALA A 603 2.19 2.01 -16.01
N VAL A 604 2.57 1.75 -17.26
CA VAL A 604 2.40 2.64 -18.40
C VAL A 604 1.22 2.13 -19.21
N THR A 605 0.22 2.97 -19.44
CA THR A 605 -0.97 2.62 -20.22
C THR A 605 -0.82 3.02 -21.69
N ARG A 606 -1.65 2.45 -22.57
CA ARG A 606 -1.76 2.87 -23.99
C ARG A 606 -2.53 4.17 -24.20
N GLU A 607 -3.09 4.76 -23.14
CA GLU A 607 -3.80 6.02 -23.24
C GLU A 607 -2.80 7.17 -23.19
N SER A 608 -3.02 8.20 -24.00
CA SER A 608 -2.30 9.46 -23.85
C SER A 608 -2.95 10.32 -22.77
N ALA A 609 -2.14 11.07 -22.03
CA ALA A 609 -2.64 12.05 -21.07
C ALA A 609 -3.45 13.12 -21.82
N PRO A 610 -4.62 13.55 -21.32
CA PRO A 610 -5.39 14.61 -21.96
C PRO A 610 -4.64 15.94 -22.04
N ILE A 611 -3.76 16.20 -21.08
CA ILE A 611 -2.92 17.39 -21.06
C ILE A 611 -1.49 16.98 -20.70
N GLU A 612 -0.54 17.51 -21.46
CA GLU A 612 0.88 17.51 -21.08
C GLU A 612 1.34 18.95 -20.88
N LEU A 613 1.88 19.23 -19.68
CA LEU A 613 2.48 20.51 -19.34
C LEU A 613 3.99 20.43 -19.54
N ILE A 614 4.53 21.30 -20.40
CA ILE A 614 5.96 21.35 -20.68
C ILE A 614 6.47 22.73 -20.28
N ALA A 615 7.19 22.78 -19.18
CA ALA A 615 8.00 23.92 -18.77
C ALA A 615 9.45 23.53 -18.98
N ASP A 616 9.95 23.63 -20.21
CA ASP A 616 11.34 23.30 -20.51
C ASP A 616 11.97 24.42 -21.33
N ALA A 617 12.96 25.07 -20.73
CA ALA A 617 13.77 26.10 -21.37
C ALA A 617 15.06 25.52 -22.00
N GLY A 618 15.30 24.21 -21.88
CA GLY A 618 16.51 23.50 -22.32
C GLY A 618 17.74 23.76 -21.44
N LYS A 619 17.70 24.77 -20.57
CA LYS A 619 18.77 25.18 -19.65
C LYS A 619 18.19 25.87 -18.41
N PRO A 620 18.95 25.96 -17.29
CA PRO A 620 18.52 26.75 -16.14
C PRO A 620 18.21 28.20 -16.54
N LEU A 621 17.08 28.71 -16.07
CA LEU A 621 16.68 30.10 -16.25
C LEU A 621 17.41 30.97 -15.22
N GLU A 622 18.30 31.84 -15.69
CA GLU A 622 19.09 32.70 -14.81
C GLU A 622 18.38 34.02 -14.49
N VAL A 623 18.50 34.46 -13.24
CA VAL A 623 17.92 35.72 -12.77
C VAL A 623 18.69 36.22 -11.55
N THR A 624 18.86 37.54 -11.40
CA THR A 624 19.48 38.13 -10.21
C THR A 624 18.49 38.17 -9.04
N VAL A 625 18.96 38.06 -7.79
CA VAL A 625 18.13 38.27 -6.58
C VAL A 625 17.28 39.56 -6.71
N GLY A 626 15.96 39.41 -6.58
CA GLY A 626 14.99 40.50 -6.72
C GLY A 626 14.54 40.80 -8.15
N GLY A 627 15.09 40.11 -9.16
CA GLY A 627 14.69 40.24 -10.56
C GLY A 627 13.40 39.49 -10.90
N LYS A 628 13.07 39.46 -12.20
CA LYS A 628 11.93 38.72 -12.75
C LYS A 628 12.43 37.66 -13.72
N VAL A 629 11.86 36.46 -13.64
CA VAL A 629 12.16 35.37 -14.58
C VAL A 629 10.88 34.95 -15.30
N LYS A 630 10.97 34.74 -16.61
CA LYS A 630 9.85 34.33 -17.47
C LYS A 630 10.05 32.87 -17.89
N VAL A 631 9.20 31.99 -17.38
CA VAL A 631 9.21 30.55 -17.67
C VAL A 631 8.34 30.31 -18.92
N PRO A 632 8.89 29.83 -20.05
CA PRO A 632 8.09 29.44 -21.19
C PRO A 632 7.31 28.17 -20.87
N VAL A 633 6.04 28.12 -21.27
CA VAL A 633 5.15 26.98 -21.03
C VAL A 633 4.50 26.58 -22.34
N LYS A 634 4.62 25.30 -22.70
CA LYS A 634 3.88 24.66 -23.79
C LYS A 634 2.87 23.69 -23.21
N VAL A 635 1.75 23.54 -23.91
CA VAL A 635 0.65 22.66 -23.50
C VAL A 635 0.25 21.82 -24.70
N ALA A 636 0.44 20.51 -24.60
CA ALA A 636 -0.18 19.58 -25.55
C ALA A 636 -1.56 19.18 -25.01
N ARG A 637 -2.61 19.35 -25.81
CA ARG A 637 -3.99 19.01 -25.44
C ARG A 637 -4.49 17.87 -26.31
N ARG A 638 -5.14 16.90 -25.69
CA ARG A 638 -5.69 15.69 -26.31
C ARG A 638 -7.10 15.46 -25.75
N GLY A 639 -8.03 15.02 -26.59
CA GLY A 639 -9.43 14.84 -26.20
C GLY A 639 -10.15 16.15 -25.83
N GLU A 640 -11.26 16.04 -25.09
CA GLU A 640 -12.17 17.17 -24.78
C GLU A 640 -11.73 17.97 -23.53
N PHE A 641 -10.45 18.36 -23.47
CA PHE A 641 -9.85 19.17 -22.39
C PHE A 641 -9.43 20.57 -22.88
N ALA A 642 -10.43 21.41 -23.19
CA ALA A 642 -10.24 22.72 -23.82
C ALA A 642 -10.17 23.91 -22.85
N ALA A 643 -10.37 23.71 -21.55
CA ALA A 643 -10.40 24.80 -20.58
C ALA A 643 -9.05 25.54 -20.45
N ASP A 644 -9.11 26.86 -20.20
CA ASP A 644 -7.96 27.67 -19.81
C ASP A 644 -7.27 27.07 -18.56
N LEU A 645 -5.96 26.91 -18.60
CA LEU A 645 -5.19 26.33 -17.50
C LEU A 645 -4.71 27.38 -16.54
N LYS A 646 -4.99 27.17 -15.25
CA LYS A 646 -4.42 27.95 -14.15
C LYS A 646 -3.16 27.23 -13.66
N ILE A 647 -1.99 27.75 -14.02
CA ILE A 647 -0.71 27.15 -13.68
C ILE A 647 -0.04 27.95 -12.58
N LYS A 648 0.69 27.27 -11.70
CA LYS A 648 1.61 27.91 -10.76
C LYS A 648 2.83 27.05 -10.49
N PRO A 649 3.98 27.65 -10.14
CA PRO A 649 5.18 26.93 -9.80
C PRO A 649 5.13 26.43 -8.35
N TYR A 650 5.69 25.24 -8.15
CA TYR A 650 5.87 24.58 -6.87
C TYR A 650 7.32 24.09 -6.75
N GLY A 651 7.69 23.59 -5.57
CA GLY A 651 9.04 23.08 -5.28
C GLY A 651 9.81 23.92 -4.26
N HIS A 652 9.33 25.11 -3.89
CA HIS A 652 9.94 25.92 -2.84
C HIS A 652 8.88 26.71 -2.05
N SER A 653 9.00 26.74 -0.72
CA SER A 653 8.02 27.35 0.21
C SER A 653 7.80 28.86 -0.06
N ALA A 654 8.85 29.57 -0.46
CA ALA A 654 8.81 30.99 -0.83
C ALA A 654 7.80 31.30 -1.97
N LEU A 655 7.50 30.32 -2.82
CA LEU A 655 6.52 30.45 -3.91
C LEU A 655 5.09 30.05 -3.49
N GLY A 656 4.86 29.64 -2.24
CA GLY A 656 3.57 29.10 -1.80
C GLY A 656 2.38 30.05 -1.96
N LYS A 657 2.61 31.37 -2.05
CA LYS A 657 1.58 32.41 -2.24
C LYS A 657 1.55 33.01 -3.65
N ILE A 658 2.27 32.42 -4.61
CA ILE A 658 2.25 32.92 -5.99
C ILE A 658 0.86 32.77 -6.61
N LYS A 659 0.39 33.82 -7.30
CA LYS A 659 -0.88 33.80 -8.03
C LYS A 659 -0.77 32.94 -9.28
N ASP A 660 -1.87 32.31 -9.66
CA ASP A 660 -1.94 31.49 -10.88
C ASP A 660 -1.75 32.34 -12.14
N ALA A 661 -0.96 31.85 -13.09
CA ALA A 661 -0.93 32.34 -14.45
C ALA A 661 -1.95 31.57 -15.31
N THR A 662 -2.57 32.26 -16.27
CA THR A 662 -3.58 31.64 -17.16
C THR A 662 -2.96 31.32 -18.52
N ILE A 663 -3.06 30.05 -18.94
CA ILE A 663 -2.60 29.57 -20.25
C ILE A 663 -3.82 29.10 -21.05
N LYS A 664 -4.12 29.78 -22.16
CA LYS A 664 -5.32 29.52 -22.95
C LYS A 664 -5.12 28.43 -24.02
N LYS A 665 -4.24 28.71 -24.99
CA LYS A 665 -4.05 27.89 -26.20
C LYS A 665 -2.93 26.84 -26.03
N GLU A 666 -2.01 26.75 -26.98
CA GLU A 666 -0.92 25.75 -27.04
C GLU A 666 0.28 26.12 -26.16
N GLY A 667 0.26 27.30 -25.53
CA GLY A 667 1.33 27.74 -24.64
C GLY A 667 1.20 29.19 -24.18
N GLY A 668 2.20 29.64 -23.42
CA GLY A 668 2.32 30.97 -22.88
C GLY A 668 3.56 31.09 -22.00
N SER A 669 3.48 31.92 -20.96
CA SER A 669 4.58 32.10 -20.02
C SER A 669 4.10 32.40 -18.61
N LEU A 670 4.85 31.95 -17.63
CA LEU A 670 4.71 32.29 -16.23
C LEU A 670 5.83 33.25 -15.81
N GLU A 671 5.49 34.41 -15.29
CA GLU A 671 6.47 35.33 -14.68
C GLU A 671 6.59 35.05 -13.18
N ILE A 672 7.82 34.91 -12.69
CA ILE A 672 8.12 34.82 -11.25
C ILE A 672 8.90 36.08 -10.87
N ASN A 673 8.30 36.91 -10.01
CA ASN A 673 8.93 38.12 -9.49
C ASN A 673 9.62 37.85 -8.15
N LEU A 674 10.95 37.79 -8.16
CA LEU A 674 11.76 37.48 -6.98
C LEU A 674 11.82 38.64 -5.98
N ALA A 675 11.50 39.88 -6.36
CA ALA A 675 11.32 40.96 -5.40
C ALA A 675 10.12 40.69 -4.47
N THR A 676 9.09 40.01 -5.00
CA THR A 676 7.88 39.65 -4.25
C THR A 676 8.07 38.36 -3.47
N TYR A 677 8.51 37.28 -4.14
CA TYR A 677 8.51 35.94 -3.55
C TYR A 677 9.82 35.53 -2.90
N LYS A 678 10.90 36.33 -3.04
CA LYS A 678 12.16 36.17 -2.30
C LYS A 678 12.76 34.74 -2.35
N LEU A 679 12.77 34.12 -3.53
CA LEU A 679 13.51 32.88 -3.74
C LEU A 679 15.00 33.14 -3.48
N PRO A 680 15.68 32.38 -2.60
CA PRO A 680 17.05 32.68 -2.18
C PRO A 680 18.06 32.42 -3.31
N GLU A 681 19.29 32.88 -3.12
CA GLU A 681 20.40 32.59 -4.03
C GLU A 681 20.61 31.07 -4.20
N GLY A 682 20.99 30.65 -5.40
CA GLY A 682 21.24 29.24 -5.74
C GLY A 682 20.36 28.71 -6.87
N THR A 683 20.52 27.42 -7.17
CA THR A 683 19.74 26.73 -8.21
C THR A 683 18.54 26.03 -7.58
N HIS A 684 17.35 26.40 -8.02
CA HIS A 684 16.08 25.87 -7.52
C HIS A 684 15.40 25.01 -8.57
N GLN A 685 15.05 23.79 -8.19
CA GLN A 685 14.23 22.91 -9.00
C GLN A 685 12.76 23.22 -8.73
N LEU A 686 12.04 23.65 -9.77
CA LEU A 686 10.62 23.99 -9.69
C LEU A 686 9.83 23.15 -10.69
N TYR A 687 8.55 22.93 -10.44
CA TYR A 687 7.64 22.25 -11.37
C TYR A 687 6.31 22.99 -11.43
N LEU A 688 5.58 22.83 -12.53
CA LEU A 688 4.23 23.37 -12.66
C LEU A 688 3.21 22.32 -12.28
N LYS A 689 2.12 22.77 -11.66
CA LYS A 689 0.89 21.99 -11.52
C LYS A 689 -0.30 22.83 -11.95
N THR A 690 -1.27 22.19 -12.57
CA THR A 690 -2.59 22.73 -12.89
C THR A 690 -3.65 21.69 -12.61
N ASN A 691 -4.91 22.11 -12.50
CA ASN A 691 -6.05 21.22 -12.65
C ASN A 691 -6.90 21.69 -13.84
N SER A 692 -7.49 20.75 -14.58
CA SER A 692 -8.32 21.07 -15.73
C SER A 692 -9.57 20.22 -15.77
N LYS A 693 -10.67 20.84 -16.18
CA LYS A 693 -11.93 20.15 -16.46
C LYS A 693 -11.97 19.71 -17.92
N GLY A 694 -12.49 18.51 -18.15
CA GLY A 694 -12.71 18.00 -19.49
C GLY A 694 -13.59 16.77 -19.48
N ASN A 695 -14.01 16.34 -20.66
CA ASN A 695 -14.78 15.12 -20.79
C ASN A 695 -13.84 13.96 -21.17
N TYR A 696 -14.05 12.84 -20.49
CA TYR A 696 -13.34 11.61 -20.76
C TYR A 696 -14.32 10.52 -21.16
N ARG A 697 -14.02 9.86 -22.28
CA ARG A 697 -14.75 8.69 -22.74
C ARG A 697 -13.97 7.44 -22.37
N ARG A 698 -14.61 6.52 -21.63
CA ARG A 698 -14.02 5.21 -21.35
C ARG A 698 -13.79 4.45 -22.66
N ARG A 699 -12.56 3.98 -22.85
CA ARG A 699 -12.17 3.13 -23.97
C ARG A 699 -12.85 1.76 -23.87
N SER A 700 -13.28 1.24 -25.01
CA SER A 700 -13.91 -0.08 -25.15
C SER A 700 -13.35 -0.77 -26.39
N LYS A 701 -12.83 -1.99 -26.24
CA LYS A 701 -12.29 -2.76 -27.37
C LYS A 701 -13.31 -2.90 -28.50
N ALA A 702 -14.58 -3.15 -28.16
CA ALA A 702 -15.65 -3.27 -29.14
C ALA A 702 -15.91 -1.95 -29.88
N LEU A 703 -15.85 -0.82 -29.19
CA LEU A 703 -15.99 0.50 -29.79
C LEU A 703 -14.80 0.82 -30.71
N GLU A 704 -13.58 0.58 -30.23
CA GLU A 704 -12.36 0.84 -31.01
C GLU A 704 -12.34 0.03 -32.30
N THR A 705 -12.71 -1.26 -32.24
CA THR A 705 -12.84 -2.09 -33.44
C THR A 705 -13.92 -1.54 -34.37
N ALA A 706 -15.09 -1.17 -33.84
CA ALA A 706 -16.18 -0.63 -34.66
C ALA A 706 -15.82 0.72 -35.32
N GLU A 707 -15.10 1.60 -34.63
CA GLU A 707 -14.61 2.87 -35.18
C GLU A 707 -13.54 2.65 -36.26
N ALA A 708 -12.62 1.70 -36.06
CA ALA A 708 -11.64 1.31 -37.08
C ALA A 708 -12.32 0.70 -38.32
N ASP A 709 -13.26 -0.22 -38.12
CA ASP A 709 -14.05 -0.82 -39.21
C ASP A 709 -14.82 0.25 -39.99
N ALA A 710 -15.43 1.21 -39.30
CA ALA A 710 -16.14 2.33 -39.92
C ALA A 710 -15.20 3.19 -40.77
N LYS A 711 -13.99 3.50 -40.27
CA LYS A 711 -12.98 4.26 -41.01
C LYS A 711 -12.47 3.51 -42.24
N THR A 712 -12.20 2.21 -42.12
CA THR A 712 -11.79 1.36 -43.24
C THR A 712 -12.90 1.24 -44.28
N ALA A 713 -14.15 1.06 -43.85
CA ALA A 713 -15.30 1.01 -44.75
C ALA A 713 -15.54 2.34 -45.46
N GLU A 714 -15.31 3.47 -44.77
CA GLU A 714 -15.37 4.81 -45.36
C GLU A 714 -14.31 5.03 -46.44
N ALA A 715 -13.06 4.65 -46.17
CA ALA A 715 -11.99 4.74 -47.18
C ALA A 715 -12.30 3.91 -48.43
N LYS A 716 -12.75 2.66 -48.25
CA LYS A 716 -13.14 1.77 -49.36
C LYS A 716 -14.33 2.30 -50.16
N ALA A 717 -15.35 2.84 -49.48
CA ALA A 717 -16.50 3.44 -50.14
C ALA A 717 -16.09 4.66 -50.97
N ALA A 718 -15.28 5.56 -50.42
CA ALA A 718 -14.80 6.75 -51.12
C ALA A 718 -13.94 6.41 -52.34
N GLU A 719 -13.08 5.39 -52.24
CA GLU A 719 -12.27 4.91 -53.36
C GLU A 719 -13.15 4.31 -54.47
N ALA A 720 -14.13 3.47 -54.13
CA ALA A 720 -15.05 2.87 -55.09
C ALA A 720 -15.95 3.91 -55.78
N GLU A 721 -16.46 4.91 -55.03
CA GLU A 721 -17.22 6.03 -55.59
C GLU A 721 -16.36 6.85 -56.56
N LYS A 722 -15.10 7.12 -56.22
CA LYS A 722 -14.15 7.83 -57.11
C LYS A 722 -13.88 7.02 -58.38
N HIS A 723 -13.68 5.70 -58.26
CA HIS A 723 -13.45 4.82 -59.40
C HIS A 723 -14.66 4.76 -60.33
N ALA A 724 -15.86 4.53 -59.80
CA ALA A 724 -17.11 4.53 -60.56
C ALA A 724 -17.34 5.87 -61.30
N LYS A 725 -17.08 6.99 -60.62
CA LYS A 725 -17.16 8.33 -61.21
C LYS A 725 -16.14 8.52 -62.34
N SER A 726 -14.91 8.04 -62.16
CA SER A 726 -13.86 8.16 -63.19
C SER A 726 -14.23 7.41 -64.48
N LEU A 727 -14.78 6.19 -64.38
CA LEU A 727 -15.27 5.42 -65.53
C LEU A 727 -16.45 6.11 -66.20
N THR A 728 -17.36 6.68 -65.40
CA THR A 728 -18.50 7.47 -65.90
C THR A 728 -18.03 8.71 -66.67
N ASP A 729 -16.95 9.36 -66.24
CA ASP A 729 -16.40 10.53 -66.94
C ASP A 729 -15.64 10.13 -68.22
N VAL A 730 -15.01 8.94 -68.27
CA VAL A 730 -14.43 8.38 -69.50
C VAL A 730 -15.48 8.20 -70.61
N THR A 731 -16.71 7.79 -70.27
CA THR A 731 -17.80 7.69 -71.28
C THR A 731 -18.18 9.02 -71.93
N LYS A 732 -17.71 10.16 -71.41
CA LYS A 732 -18.00 11.51 -71.91
C LYS A 732 -16.87 12.09 -72.77
N ILE A 733 -15.76 11.36 -72.97
CA ILE A 733 -14.62 11.80 -73.77
C ILE A 733 -14.97 11.79 -75.26
N LYS A 734 -14.66 12.89 -75.97
CA LYS A 734 -14.88 13.02 -77.42
C LYS A 734 -13.88 12.16 -78.19
N GLY A 735 -14.35 11.39 -79.18
CA GLY A 735 -13.50 10.57 -80.07
C GLY A 735 -13.53 9.05 -79.82
N LEU A 736 -14.30 8.57 -78.84
CA LEU A 736 -14.53 7.13 -78.60
C LEU A 736 -15.53 6.55 -79.61
N THR A 737 -15.32 5.30 -80.03
CA THR A 737 -16.29 4.56 -80.87
C THR A 737 -17.49 4.08 -80.04
N PRO A 738 -18.65 3.77 -80.67
CA PRO A 738 -19.83 3.25 -79.96
C PRO A 738 -19.54 2.01 -79.11
N ASP A 739 -18.72 1.08 -79.62
CA ASP A 739 -18.34 -0.14 -78.91
C ASP A 739 -17.45 0.14 -77.68
N GLN A 740 -16.55 1.12 -77.78
CA GLN A 740 -15.71 1.56 -76.66
C GLN A 740 -16.55 2.22 -75.56
N VAL A 741 -17.53 3.04 -75.92
CA VAL A 741 -18.47 3.65 -74.96
C VAL A 741 -19.31 2.59 -74.27
N ALA A 742 -19.81 1.58 -75.00
CA ALA A 742 -20.61 0.50 -74.44
C ALA A 742 -19.81 -0.38 -73.45
N ALA A 743 -18.55 -0.69 -73.76
CA ALA A 743 -17.66 -1.45 -72.88
C ALA A 743 -17.37 -0.71 -71.56
N VAL A 744 -16.95 0.56 -71.64
CA VAL A 744 -16.67 1.39 -70.44
C VAL A 744 -17.93 1.64 -69.63
N LYS A 745 -19.11 1.77 -70.28
CA LYS A 745 -20.39 1.92 -69.59
C LYS A 745 -20.74 0.70 -68.75
N LYS A 746 -20.51 -0.51 -69.27
CA LYS A 746 -20.73 -1.76 -68.52
C LYS A 746 -19.84 -1.83 -67.29
N GLU A 747 -18.56 -1.49 -67.43
CA GLU A 747 -17.62 -1.42 -66.31
C GLU A 747 -18.01 -0.32 -65.30
N ALA A 748 -18.48 0.84 -65.77
CA ALA A 748 -18.97 1.92 -64.92
C ALA A 748 -20.21 1.49 -64.11
N ASP A 749 -21.14 0.75 -64.71
CA ASP A 749 -22.34 0.23 -64.04
C ASP A 749 -21.98 -0.84 -62.98
N GLU A 750 -21.04 -1.73 -63.27
CA GLU A 750 -20.51 -2.70 -62.30
C GLU A 750 -19.77 -2.00 -61.15
N ALA A 751 -18.91 -1.03 -61.45
CA ALA A 751 -18.22 -0.22 -60.45
C ALA A 751 -19.21 0.58 -59.58
N ALA A 752 -20.28 1.12 -60.16
CA ALA A 752 -21.34 1.83 -59.42
C ALA A 752 -22.10 0.89 -58.47
N LYS A 753 -22.33 -0.37 -58.86
CA LYS A 753 -22.93 -1.39 -57.99
C LYS A 753 -22.01 -1.71 -56.81
N VAL A 754 -20.72 -1.92 -57.07
CA VAL A 754 -19.71 -2.15 -56.02
C VAL A 754 -19.61 -0.94 -55.06
N ALA A 755 -19.62 0.28 -55.59
CA ALA A 755 -19.63 1.50 -54.79
C ALA A 755 -20.86 1.55 -53.87
N LYS A 756 -22.06 1.26 -54.41
CA LYS A 756 -23.31 1.22 -53.62
C LYS A 756 -23.25 0.21 -52.48
N ASP A 757 -22.71 -0.98 -52.72
CA ASP A 757 -22.56 -2.02 -51.68
C ASP A 757 -21.56 -1.61 -50.59
N LEU A 758 -20.44 -0.98 -50.97
CA LEU A 758 -19.44 -0.48 -50.02
C LEU A 758 -19.96 0.72 -49.22
N VAL A 759 -20.77 1.58 -49.81
CA VAL A 759 -21.50 2.66 -49.12
C VAL A 759 -22.45 2.10 -48.07
N ALA A 760 -23.23 1.05 -48.39
CA ALA A 760 -24.10 0.40 -47.42
C ALA A 760 -23.30 -0.22 -46.26
N LYS A 761 -22.15 -0.86 -46.54
CA LYS A 761 -21.24 -1.40 -45.52
C LYS A 761 -20.63 -0.30 -44.64
N ARG A 762 -20.23 0.83 -45.23
CA ARG A 762 -19.79 2.04 -44.51
C ARG A 762 -20.87 2.51 -43.55
N ASP A 763 -22.10 2.65 -44.01
CA ASP A 763 -23.19 3.19 -43.19
C ASP A 763 -23.56 2.25 -42.03
N ALA A 764 -23.58 0.93 -42.28
CA ALA A 764 -23.76 -0.06 -41.22
C ALA A 764 -22.63 -0.03 -40.18
N ALA A 765 -21.37 0.08 -40.62
CA ALA A 765 -20.22 0.18 -39.73
C ALA A 765 -20.25 1.48 -38.91
N LYS A 766 -20.56 2.62 -39.53
CA LYS A 766 -20.75 3.91 -38.84
C LYS A 766 -21.88 3.85 -37.81
N LYS A 767 -23.01 3.21 -38.15
CA LYS A 767 -24.12 3.01 -37.20
C LYS A 767 -23.68 2.17 -36.00
N LYS A 768 -23.02 1.04 -36.23
CA LYS A 768 -22.49 0.17 -35.15
C LYS A 768 -21.54 0.92 -34.23
N ALA A 769 -20.62 1.73 -34.78
CA ALA A 769 -19.71 2.57 -34.01
C ALA A 769 -20.48 3.60 -33.17
N LYS A 770 -21.47 4.28 -33.77
CA LYS A 770 -22.32 5.26 -33.07
C LYS A 770 -23.11 4.64 -31.92
N ASP A 771 -23.70 3.47 -32.14
CA ASP A 771 -24.49 2.75 -31.13
C ASP A 771 -23.60 2.28 -29.95
N LEU A 772 -22.37 1.84 -30.23
CA LEU A 772 -21.39 1.51 -29.19
C LEU A 772 -20.88 2.75 -28.45
N ALA A 773 -20.65 3.87 -29.15
CA ALA A 773 -20.24 5.13 -28.53
C ALA A 773 -21.31 5.68 -27.58
N ALA A 774 -22.59 5.47 -27.91
CA ALA A 774 -23.70 5.83 -27.02
C ALA A 774 -23.71 5.05 -25.70
N LYS A 775 -23.08 3.87 -25.64
CA LYS A 775 -22.92 3.06 -24.42
C LYS A 775 -21.74 3.50 -23.55
N THR A 776 -20.79 4.26 -24.09
CA THR A 776 -19.64 4.82 -23.37
C THR A 776 -19.74 6.34 -23.31
N LYS A 777 -20.86 6.86 -22.77
CA LYS A 777 -21.04 8.32 -22.67
C LYS A 777 -19.86 8.98 -21.94
N PRO A 778 -19.30 10.09 -22.47
CA PRO A 778 -18.25 10.81 -21.78
C PRO A 778 -18.69 11.29 -20.39
N SER A 779 -17.81 11.16 -19.41
CA SER A 779 -17.97 11.72 -18.07
C SER A 779 -17.14 12.99 -17.94
N SER A 780 -17.71 14.03 -17.31
CA SER A 780 -16.95 15.24 -16.98
C SER A 780 -16.05 14.98 -15.77
N LEU A 781 -14.77 15.28 -15.91
CA LEU A 781 -13.73 15.05 -14.90
C LEU A 781 -12.98 16.36 -14.59
N THR A 782 -12.36 16.45 -13.42
CA THR A 782 -11.38 17.48 -13.04
C THR A 782 -10.06 16.80 -12.68
N VAL A 783 -9.03 17.03 -13.47
CA VAL A 783 -7.78 16.27 -13.43
C VAL A 783 -6.60 17.18 -13.10
N ASP A 784 -5.79 16.78 -12.12
CA ASP A 784 -4.49 17.38 -11.84
C ASP A 784 -3.45 16.95 -12.88
N PHE A 785 -2.64 17.88 -13.37
CA PHE A 785 -1.52 17.63 -14.28
C PHE A 785 -0.25 18.31 -13.76
N TYR A 786 0.88 17.64 -13.93
CA TYR A 786 2.20 18.10 -13.53
C TYR A 786 3.07 18.30 -14.77
N SER A 787 4.01 19.25 -14.70
CA SER A 787 5.14 19.27 -15.63
C SER A 787 6.32 18.50 -15.04
N MET A 788 7.23 18.04 -15.90
CA MET A 788 8.60 17.78 -15.45
C MET A 788 9.23 19.08 -14.91
N PRO A 789 10.24 18.98 -14.03
CA PRO A 789 10.79 20.16 -13.40
C PRO A 789 11.65 20.98 -14.37
N PHE A 790 11.72 22.28 -14.09
CA PHE A 790 12.65 23.23 -14.67
C PHE A 790 13.51 23.85 -13.57
N PHE A 791 14.61 24.50 -13.95
CA PHE A 791 15.56 25.07 -13.00
C PHE A 791 15.58 26.58 -13.11
N VAL A 792 15.55 27.26 -11.96
CA VAL A 792 15.78 28.70 -11.84
C VAL A 792 17.05 28.92 -11.03
N LYS A 793 18.06 29.53 -11.64
CA LYS A 793 19.32 29.88 -10.99
C LYS A 793 19.28 31.35 -10.58
N VAL A 794 19.24 31.57 -9.27
CA VAL A 794 19.21 32.90 -8.67
C VAL A 794 20.63 33.35 -8.36
N ASN A 795 21.14 34.31 -9.13
CA ASN A 795 22.48 34.88 -8.99
C ASN A 795 22.47 36.03 -7.95
N PRO A 796 23.57 36.23 -7.19
CA PRO A 796 23.68 37.33 -6.24
C PRO A 796 23.54 38.69 -6.94
N LYS A 797 23.10 39.72 -6.19
CA LYS A 797 23.15 41.08 -6.72
C LYS A 797 24.61 41.47 -6.99
N PRO A 798 24.92 42.11 -8.14
CA PRO A 798 26.25 42.67 -8.36
C PRO A 798 26.61 43.56 -7.17
N LYS A 799 27.80 43.35 -6.58
CA LYS A 799 28.33 44.27 -5.58
C LYS A 799 28.51 45.63 -6.28
N LYS A 800 27.81 46.65 -5.77
CA LYS A 800 27.99 48.03 -6.22
C LYS A 800 29.32 48.58 -5.73
#